data_AF-A0A078HMQ3-F1
#
_entry.id   AF-A0A078HMQ3-F1
#
_cell.length_a   1.000
_cell.length_b   1.000
_cell.length_c   1.000
_cell.angle_alpha   90.00
_cell.angle_beta   90.00
_cell.angle_gamma   90.00
#
_symmetry.space_group_name_H-M   'P 1'
#
loop_
_entity.id
_entity.type
_entity.pdbx_description
1 polymer ?
#
loop_
_entity_poly.entity_id
_entity_poly.type
_entity_poly.pdbx_seq_one_letter_code
_entity_poly.pdbx_strand_id
1 'polypeptide(L)'
;MVEMLTQKGREMSSGGGGGPKADEGELYVAVAVKGIIGDKLGGAGSRRAVRWAVDNLLPKADRFVMIHVIPPISTIPTPNGERLPLEEVEERLVEMYVRDVKQEFETVFVPFLKMCKSNRTKCQVETLLIEYDDPAKALLRFIYKSGVNSLVMGSFNSNIFTRRAKSPGVPLTVLTYAPETCEVYIVCRDRITTKSMDPLINAAPCTSPKAAATARRFLKDGAASFHTVQTQNSSDPGESIEVGTRRSASAKELRLEALSLAIREPETPQSSKASSATVQDVIRRRGGSDIPQLNYSDFDETSEQKSSIENIVKEQRDSSPPPATSRKSKKVEIEAEVERLKKELQNTVVKYKQACEELFSTQNKVQVMSSECSKDARRVNNAVEKEVLHRKTAALEKERHMKAIKEVEAAKALLAREYCQRQIAEVNALKNYLEKKKVIDQLLGTDQRYRKYTIEEIFIATEGFSPEKVIGEGGYGKVYRCSLDSTPAAVKVVRLDTPEKKQEFLKEVEVLSQLRHPHVVLLLGACPENGCLVYEYLENGSLEEYIFHQKNKPPLPWFIRFRVIFEVACGLAFLHSSKPEPIVHRDLKPGNILLNRNYVSKIADVGLAKLVTDVAPDNVTMYRHSVLAGTLHYIDPEYHRTGTIRLKSDLYAFGIIILQLLTARQPNGLVHAVENAVNKGTLTEMLDKSVTDWPLAETEELARIGLKCAEFRCRDRPDLKEEVIPVLKRLVETANSKIKKERSNLRAPSHYFCPILREIMEEPEIAADGFTYEKKAILAWLEKHNISPVTRQKLDHFKLTPNNTLRSAIHDWKSRVRFSNAVVNITG
;
A
#
# COMPACT_ATOMS: atom_id res chain seq x y z
N MET A 1 -39.63 45.45 -1.39
CA MET A 1 -38.43 45.69 -0.55
C MET A 1 -37.20 45.49 -1.43
N VAL A 2 -36.74 46.55 -2.10
CA VAL A 2 -35.73 46.50 -3.17
C VAL A 2 -34.40 47.09 -2.66
N GLU A 3 -33.33 46.92 -3.44
CA GLU A 3 -31.97 47.47 -3.28
C GLU A 3 -31.04 46.89 -2.19
N MET A 4 -29.78 46.78 -2.63
CA MET A 4 -28.55 46.37 -1.93
C MET A 4 -28.48 44.91 -1.43
N LEU A 5 -27.49 44.09 -1.84
CA LEU A 5 -26.36 44.32 -2.76
C LEU A 5 -26.05 43.08 -3.61
N THR A 6 -25.80 43.30 -4.90
CA THR A 6 -25.17 42.36 -5.85
C THR A 6 -23.95 43.05 -6.46
N GLN A 7 -22.94 42.25 -6.83
CA GLN A 7 -21.67 42.69 -7.41
C GLN A 7 -20.80 43.54 -6.45
N LYS A 8 -19.47 43.60 -6.59
CA LYS A 8 -18.65 43.21 -7.75
C LYS A 8 -17.30 42.67 -7.28
N GLY A 9 -16.87 41.51 -7.77
CA GLY A 9 -15.48 41.10 -7.71
C GLY A 9 -14.70 41.68 -8.89
N ARG A 10 -13.44 42.09 -8.68
CA ARG A 10 -12.36 41.88 -9.65
C ARG A 10 -10.96 42.12 -9.06
N GLU A 11 -10.16 41.05 -9.08
CA GLU A 11 -8.77 40.95 -9.60
C GLU A 11 -7.96 42.27 -9.73
N MET A 12 -6.68 42.35 -9.31
CA MET A 12 -5.61 41.42 -9.69
C MET A 12 -4.33 41.49 -8.82
N SER A 13 -3.50 40.44 -8.95
CA SER A 13 -2.02 40.40 -8.88
C SER A 13 -1.24 40.34 -7.54
N SER A 14 -0.44 39.26 -7.45
CA SER A 14 0.91 39.12 -6.82
C SER A 14 1.14 39.48 -5.33
N GLY A 15 1.50 38.46 -4.52
CA GLY A 15 2.32 38.67 -3.32
C GLY A 15 2.26 37.60 -2.21
N GLY A 16 3.24 36.69 -2.14
CA GLY A 16 3.73 36.11 -0.86
C GLY A 16 2.78 35.26 0.01
N GLY A 17 2.49 34.01 -0.38
CA GLY A 17 1.80 33.01 0.46
C GLY A 17 2.62 32.46 1.64
N GLY A 18 2.93 33.32 2.62
CA GLY A 18 3.58 32.97 3.88
C GLY A 18 2.60 32.35 4.89
N GLY A 19 2.94 31.18 5.42
CA GLY A 19 2.23 30.62 6.59
C GLY A 19 2.74 31.24 7.89
N PRO A 20 1.98 31.16 9.00
CA PRO A 20 2.43 31.66 10.29
C PRO A 20 3.67 30.88 10.76
N LYS A 21 4.72 31.63 11.09
CA LYS A 21 5.91 31.12 11.80
C LYS A 21 5.66 31.13 13.31
N ALA A 22 6.46 30.40 14.07
CA ALA A 22 6.68 30.67 15.48
C ALA A 22 7.75 31.75 15.67
N ASP A 23 7.69 32.46 16.80
CA ASP A 23 8.76 33.37 17.25
C ASP A 23 9.86 32.59 18.00
N GLU A 24 11.05 33.18 18.12
CA GLU A 24 12.24 32.49 18.64
C GLU A 24 12.17 32.24 20.16
N GLY A 25 11.58 31.10 20.55
CA GLY A 25 11.61 30.59 21.92
C GLY A 25 10.39 29.72 22.31
N GLU A 26 9.29 29.83 21.58
CA GLU A 26 8.03 29.14 21.91
C GLU A 26 8.06 27.64 21.60
N LEU A 27 7.41 26.82 22.44
CA LEU A 27 7.15 25.41 22.17
C LEU A 27 5.86 25.25 21.35
N TYR A 28 6.01 25.23 20.03
CA TYR A 28 4.93 24.97 19.08
C TYR A 28 4.72 23.46 18.88
N VAL A 29 3.53 22.97 19.24
CA VAL A 29 3.12 21.57 19.11
C VAL A 29 1.98 21.45 18.10
N ALA A 30 2.08 20.48 17.20
CA ALA A 30 1.00 20.08 16.30
C ALA A 30 0.56 18.63 16.50
N VAL A 31 -0.73 18.35 16.28
CA VAL A 31 -1.29 16.99 16.31
C VAL A 31 -2.03 16.71 15.01
N ALA A 32 -1.55 15.74 14.24
CA ALA A 32 -2.22 15.30 13.01
C ALA A 32 -3.40 14.38 13.34
N VAL A 33 -4.61 14.83 13.05
CA VAL A 33 -5.86 14.09 13.30
C VAL A 33 -6.50 13.60 12.00
N LYS A 34 -7.06 12.39 12.07
CA LYS A 34 -7.94 11.83 11.03
C LYS A 34 -9.30 11.48 11.64
N GLY A 35 -10.36 11.92 10.96
CA GLY A 35 -11.73 11.48 11.16
C GLY A 35 -12.46 11.43 9.82
N ILE A 36 -13.78 11.33 9.88
CA ILE A 36 -14.71 11.37 8.74
C ILE A 36 -15.88 12.26 9.18
N ILE A 37 -16.49 13.01 8.25
CA ILE A 37 -17.66 13.84 8.55
C ILE A 37 -18.76 12.96 9.17
N GLY A 38 -19.32 13.40 10.31
CA GLY A 38 -20.30 12.64 11.09
C GLY A 38 -19.75 11.62 12.09
N ASP A 39 -18.43 11.36 12.14
CA ASP A 39 -17.81 10.47 13.14
C ASP A 39 -17.79 11.12 14.53
N LYS A 40 -18.75 10.73 15.38
CA LYS A 40 -18.91 11.26 16.75
C LYS A 40 -17.78 10.89 17.72
N LEU A 41 -16.85 10.00 17.37
CA LEU A 41 -15.73 9.58 18.23
C LEU A 41 -14.34 9.83 17.61
N GLY A 42 -14.25 9.97 16.29
CA GLY A 42 -13.00 10.15 15.55
C GLY A 42 -12.18 8.87 15.35
N GLY A 43 -11.07 8.97 14.62
CA GLY A 43 -10.13 7.86 14.43
C GLY A 43 -9.49 7.37 15.74
N ALA A 44 -9.45 6.06 15.97
CA ALA A 44 -8.88 5.49 17.20
C ALA A 44 -7.36 5.75 17.36
N GLY A 45 -6.62 5.90 16.26
CA GLY A 45 -5.23 6.37 16.28
C GLY A 45 -5.14 7.85 16.66
N SER A 46 -5.97 8.69 16.02
CA SER A 46 -6.11 10.13 16.31
C SER A 46 -6.40 10.38 17.78
N ARG A 47 -7.36 9.64 18.39
CA ARG A 47 -7.67 9.74 19.83
C ARG A 47 -6.49 9.41 20.74
N ARG A 48 -5.62 8.46 20.38
CA ARG A 48 -4.42 8.15 21.17
C ARG A 48 -3.37 9.24 21.04
N ALA A 49 -3.14 9.75 19.83
CA ALA A 49 -2.23 10.86 19.59
C ALA A 49 -2.67 12.14 20.32
N VAL A 50 -3.95 12.52 20.20
CA VAL A 50 -4.53 13.68 20.91
C VAL A 50 -4.43 13.49 22.42
N ARG A 51 -4.86 12.36 22.98
CA ARG A 51 -4.72 12.12 24.44
C ARG A 51 -3.27 12.23 24.89
N TRP A 52 -2.36 11.51 24.24
CA TRP A 52 -0.95 11.54 24.65
C TRP A 52 -0.35 12.95 24.54
N ALA A 53 -0.65 13.70 23.48
CA ALA A 53 -0.22 15.10 23.34
C ALA A 53 -0.83 16.01 24.42
N VAL A 54 -2.11 15.84 24.75
CA VAL A 54 -2.82 16.57 25.83
C VAL A 54 -2.23 16.27 27.21
N ASP A 55 -1.78 15.05 27.44
CA ASP A 55 -1.23 14.62 28.73
C ASP A 55 0.28 14.97 28.88
N ASN A 56 1.05 15.03 27.79
CA ASN A 56 2.53 15.11 27.84
C ASN A 56 3.11 16.43 27.29
N LEU A 57 2.46 17.07 26.30
CA LEU A 57 3.00 18.24 25.58
C LEU A 57 2.17 19.50 25.78
N LEU A 58 0.83 19.43 25.74
CA LEU A 58 -0.06 20.58 25.96
C LEU A 58 0.20 21.37 27.26
N PRO A 59 0.60 20.75 28.40
CA PRO A 59 0.93 21.50 29.62
C PRO A 59 2.22 22.34 29.52
N LYS A 60 3.01 22.15 28.47
CA LYS A 60 4.30 22.83 28.20
C LYS A 60 4.29 23.64 26.90
N ALA A 61 3.25 23.51 26.09
CA ALA A 61 3.15 24.17 24.79
C ALA A 61 2.68 25.61 24.97
N ASP A 62 3.35 26.55 24.32
CA ASP A 62 2.88 27.93 24.20
C ASP A 62 1.79 28.01 23.11
N ARG A 63 1.92 27.16 22.07
CA ARG A 63 0.98 27.06 20.95
C ARG A 63 0.66 25.61 20.57
N PHE A 64 -0.62 25.27 20.40
CA PHE A 64 -1.07 23.91 20.11
C PHE A 64 -2.10 23.87 18.97
N VAL A 65 -1.74 23.24 17.83
CA VAL A 65 -2.60 23.17 16.63
C VAL A 65 -3.04 21.72 16.33
N MET A 66 -4.33 21.51 16.11
CA MET A 66 -4.85 20.27 15.51
C MET A 66 -4.91 20.40 13.98
N ILE A 67 -4.28 19.48 13.26
CA ILE A 67 -4.20 19.51 11.79
C ILE A 67 -5.02 18.38 11.19
N HIS A 68 -5.92 18.70 10.26
CA HIS A 68 -6.60 17.72 9.41
C HIS A 68 -6.31 18.01 7.93
N VAL A 69 -5.90 16.98 7.18
CA VAL A 69 -5.65 17.10 5.73
C VAL A 69 -6.83 16.53 4.96
N ILE A 70 -7.42 17.37 4.12
CA ILE A 70 -8.56 17.02 3.24
C ILE A 70 -8.07 16.97 1.78
N PRO A 71 -8.67 16.12 0.93
CA PRO A 71 -8.38 16.16 -0.51
C PRO A 71 -8.81 17.51 -1.10
N PRO A 72 -8.18 17.99 -2.19
CA PRO A 72 -8.64 19.18 -2.89
C PRO A 72 -10.07 18.96 -3.42
N ILE A 73 -10.92 19.98 -3.26
CA ILE A 73 -12.29 19.97 -3.77
C ILE A 73 -12.21 20.29 -5.27
N SER A 74 -12.60 19.34 -6.13
CA SER A 74 -12.52 19.46 -7.60
C SER A 74 -13.81 19.15 -8.34
N THR A 75 -14.88 18.74 -7.63
CA THR A 75 -16.19 18.47 -8.24
C THR A 75 -17.35 18.82 -7.30
N ILE A 76 -18.48 19.23 -7.88
CA ILE A 76 -19.77 19.42 -7.19
C ILE A 76 -20.73 18.29 -7.62
N PRO A 77 -21.40 17.61 -6.67
CA PRO A 77 -22.38 16.57 -6.99
C PRO A 77 -23.70 17.18 -7.48
N THR A 78 -24.29 16.61 -8.53
CA THR A 78 -25.64 16.96 -9.01
C THR A 78 -26.72 16.14 -8.30
N PRO A 79 -27.99 16.58 -8.30
CA PRO A 79 -29.11 15.78 -7.77
C PRO A 79 -29.28 14.41 -8.44
N ASN A 80 -28.77 14.24 -9.66
CA ASN A 80 -28.80 12.97 -10.41
C ASN A 80 -27.64 12.03 -10.05
N GLY A 81 -26.71 12.45 -9.17
CA GLY A 81 -25.54 11.66 -8.75
C GLY A 81 -24.29 11.83 -9.63
N GLU A 82 -24.36 12.67 -10.66
CA GLU A 82 -23.21 13.03 -11.50
C GLU A 82 -22.31 14.05 -10.76
N ARG A 83 -21.13 14.33 -11.32
CA ARG A 83 -20.13 15.23 -10.72
C ARG A 83 -19.65 16.25 -11.76
N LEU A 84 -20.03 17.50 -11.58
CA LEU A 84 -19.55 18.60 -12.42
C LEU A 84 -18.14 19.03 -11.93
N PRO A 85 -17.16 19.23 -12.83
CA PRO A 85 -15.92 19.94 -12.53
C PRO A 85 -16.19 21.35 -11.99
N LEU A 86 -15.27 21.92 -11.21
CA LEU A 86 -15.45 23.30 -10.71
C LEU A 86 -15.38 24.34 -11.85
N GLU A 87 -14.69 23.98 -12.93
CA GLU A 87 -14.52 24.76 -14.15
C GLU A 87 -15.82 24.93 -14.96
N GLU A 88 -16.83 24.09 -14.71
CA GLU A 88 -18.13 24.08 -15.40
C GLU A 88 -19.26 24.74 -14.58
N VAL A 89 -18.96 25.25 -13.37
CA VAL A 89 -19.96 25.80 -12.44
C VAL A 89 -19.66 27.28 -12.13
N GLU A 90 -20.70 28.08 -11.91
CA GLU A 90 -20.57 29.49 -11.51
C GLU A 90 -19.69 29.64 -10.26
N GLU A 91 -18.65 30.48 -10.33
CA GLU A 91 -17.67 30.75 -9.28
C GLU A 91 -18.30 30.99 -7.90
N ARG A 92 -19.45 31.67 -7.85
CA ARG A 92 -20.21 31.93 -6.62
C ARG A 92 -20.80 30.66 -5.99
N LEU A 93 -21.28 29.72 -6.80
CA LEU A 93 -21.77 28.42 -6.34
C LEU A 93 -20.61 27.52 -5.92
N VAL A 94 -19.48 27.60 -6.62
CA VAL A 94 -18.21 26.96 -6.22
C VAL A 94 -17.77 27.47 -4.85
N GLU A 95 -17.71 28.79 -4.64
CA GLU A 95 -17.39 29.37 -3.33
C GLU A 95 -18.31 28.89 -2.21
N MET A 96 -19.62 28.85 -2.45
CA MET A 96 -20.60 28.39 -1.45
C MET A 96 -20.37 26.92 -1.11
N TYR A 97 -20.33 26.04 -2.11
CA TYR A 97 -20.11 24.62 -1.90
C TYR A 97 -18.75 24.31 -1.23
N VAL A 98 -17.68 25.00 -1.64
CA VAL A 98 -16.35 24.88 -1.04
C VAL A 98 -16.35 25.34 0.42
N ARG A 99 -17.08 26.41 0.76
CA ARG A 99 -17.25 26.90 2.13
C ARG A 99 -18.03 25.89 2.99
N ASP A 100 -19.14 25.38 2.49
CA ASP A 100 -20.01 24.46 3.20
C ASP A 100 -19.29 23.12 3.48
N VAL A 101 -18.61 22.55 2.48
CA VAL A 101 -17.78 21.33 2.64
C VAL A 101 -16.64 21.54 3.63
N LYS A 102 -15.97 22.70 3.63
CA LYS A 102 -14.94 23.02 4.63
C LYS A 102 -15.53 23.12 6.04
N GLN A 103 -16.72 23.71 6.18
CA GLN A 103 -17.45 23.79 7.45
C GLN A 103 -17.90 22.41 7.96
N GLU A 104 -18.27 21.48 7.07
CA GLU A 104 -18.49 20.08 7.46
C GLU A 104 -17.20 19.40 7.94
N PHE A 105 -16.06 19.66 7.29
CA PHE A 105 -14.77 19.09 7.73
C PHE A 105 -14.27 19.66 9.06
N GLU A 106 -14.57 20.91 9.44
CA GLU A 106 -14.28 21.43 10.79
C GLU A 106 -14.99 20.61 11.89
N THR A 107 -16.12 19.96 11.59
CA THR A 107 -16.81 19.08 12.58
C THR A 107 -15.94 17.90 13.04
N VAL A 108 -14.91 17.51 12.26
CA VAL A 108 -13.94 16.47 12.61
C VAL A 108 -13.12 16.83 13.85
N PHE A 109 -12.91 18.11 14.15
CA PHE A 109 -12.16 18.54 15.33
C PHE A 109 -12.99 18.47 16.63
N VAL A 110 -14.32 18.59 16.55
CA VAL A 110 -15.23 18.63 17.72
C VAL A 110 -14.99 17.49 18.75
N PRO A 111 -14.87 16.20 18.38
CA PRO A 111 -14.57 15.14 19.35
C PRO A 111 -13.17 15.26 19.98
N PHE A 112 -12.19 15.84 19.29
CA PHE A 112 -10.82 16.01 19.79
C PHE A 112 -10.68 17.26 20.68
N LEU A 113 -11.31 18.38 20.30
CA LEU A 113 -11.36 19.60 21.13
C LEU A 113 -12.02 19.34 22.49
N LYS A 114 -13.04 18.47 22.54
CA LYS A 114 -13.64 17.99 23.80
C LYS A 114 -12.66 17.25 24.71
N MET A 115 -11.61 16.64 24.17
CA MET A 115 -10.55 15.98 24.96
C MET A 115 -9.53 16.98 25.53
N CYS A 116 -9.40 18.19 24.98
CA CYS A 116 -8.56 19.24 25.53
C CYS A 116 -9.25 19.99 26.69
N LYS A 117 -10.58 20.16 26.61
CA LYS A 117 -11.37 20.94 27.59
C LYS A 117 -11.42 20.36 29.01
N SER A 118 -10.89 19.16 29.26
CA SER A 118 -10.78 18.59 30.62
C SER A 118 -9.59 19.16 31.42
N ASN A 119 -8.58 19.71 30.75
CA ASN A 119 -7.33 20.10 31.39
C ASN A 119 -7.29 21.62 31.57
N ARG A 120 -6.93 22.09 32.78
CA ARG A 120 -6.82 23.53 33.11
C ARG A 120 -5.52 24.15 32.58
N THR A 121 -5.26 24.02 31.28
CA THR A 121 -4.05 24.55 30.61
C THR A 121 -4.26 25.97 30.09
N LYS A 122 -3.18 26.75 30.04
CA LYS A 122 -3.20 28.18 29.62
C LYS A 122 -3.09 28.37 28.10
N CYS A 123 -2.62 27.35 27.36
CA CYS A 123 -2.49 27.35 25.91
C CYS A 123 -3.87 27.29 25.22
N GLN A 124 -4.09 28.13 24.20
CA GLN A 124 -5.25 28.02 23.30
C GLN A 124 -5.01 26.87 22.31
N VAL A 125 -6.08 26.15 21.95
CA VAL A 125 -6.03 25.07 20.95
C VAL A 125 -6.64 25.57 19.65
N GLU A 126 -5.84 25.60 18.60
CA GLU A 126 -6.22 25.99 17.23
C GLU A 126 -6.63 24.77 16.38
N THR A 127 -7.45 24.98 15.35
CA THR A 127 -7.69 24.02 14.27
C THR A 127 -7.11 24.51 12.94
N LEU A 128 -6.69 23.57 12.09
CA LEU A 128 -6.12 23.85 10.77
C LEU A 128 -6.53 22.77 9.76
N LEU A 129 -7.34 23.15 8.77
CA LEU A 129 -7.56 22.37 7.55
C LEU A 129 -6.46 22.65 6.52
N ILE A 130 -5.94 21.60 5.90
CA ILE A 130 -4.99 21.68 4.77
C ILE A 130 -5.56 20.91 3.57
N GLU A 131 -5.71 21.58 2.43
CA GLU A 131 -6.13 20.96 1.18
C GLU A 131 -4.92 20.39 0.42
N TYR A 132 -4.81 19.06 0.33
CA TYR A 132 -3.72 18.40 -0.40
C TYR A 132 -4.00 16.91 -0.68
N ASP A 133 -3.57 16.41 -1.85
CA ASP A 133 -3.75 15.00 -2.25
C ASP A 133 -2.98 13.97 -1.40
N ASP A 134 -1.84 14.39 -0.84
CA ASP A 134 -0.88 13.54 -0.11
C ASP A 134 -0.66 14.06 1.31
N PRO A 135 -1.34 13.47 2.33
CA PRO A 135 -1.19 13.91 3.72
C PRO A 135 0.23 13.87 4.27
N ALA A 136 1.12 13.03 3.74
CA ALA A 136 2.51 13.02 4.19
C ALA A 136 3.28 14.25 3.65
N LYS A 137 3.11 14.57 2.36
CA LYS A 137 3.66 15.81 1.79
C LYS A 137 3.03 17.06 2.39
N ALA A 138 1.73 17.03 2.72
CA ALA A 138 1.03 18.14 3.39
C ALA A 138 1.65 18.45 4.76
N LEU A 139 1.80 17.43 5.61
CA LEU A 139 2.41 17.58 6.94
C LEU A 139 3.88 17.97 6.86
N LEU A 140 4.66 17.41 5.92
CA LEU A 140 6.05 17.83 5.70
C LEU A 140 6.15 19.30 5.24
N ARG A 141 5.27 19.75 4.32
CA ARG A 141 5.19 21.15 3.90
C ARG A 141 4.76 22.09 5.04
N PHE A 142 3.87 21.62 5.92
CA PHE A 142 3.54 22.35 7.15
C PHE A 142 4.77 22.51 8.04
N ILE A 143 5.48 21.43 8.40
CA ILE A 143 6.68 21.49 9.24
C ILE A 143 7.71 22.48 8.66
N TYR A 144 8.03 22.35 7.37
CA TYR A 144 9.01 23.22 6.69
C TYR A 144 8.59 24.69 6.53
N LYS A 145 7.31 25.03 6.71
CA LYS A 145 6.81 26.43 6.67
C LYS A 145 6.57 27.04 8.05
N SER A 146 6.07 26.26 9.00
CA SER A 146 5.57 26.73 10.29
C SER A 146 6.63 26.76 11.39
N GLY A 147 7.69 25.94 11.27
CA GLY A 147 8.74 25.82 12.28
C GLY A 147 8.37 24.98 13.51
N VAL A 148 7.28 24.19 13.44
CA VAL A 148 6.76 23.41 14.58
C VAL A 148 7.82 22.50 15.23
N ASN A 149 7.98 22.62 16.55
CA ASN A 149 8.99 21.91 17.33
C ASN A 149 8.62 20.42 17.52
N SER A 150 7.33 20.09 17.63
CA SER A 150 6.87 18.72 17.81
C SER A 150 5.61 18.40 17.00
N LEU A 151 5.63 17.28 16.25
CA LEU A 151 4.45 16.75 15.55
C LEU A 151 4.05 15.37 16.11
N VAL A 152 2.84 15.28 16.66
CA VAL A 152 2.26 14.03 17.15
C VAL A 152 1.31 13.42 16.12
N MET A 153 1.44 12.12 15.88
CA MET A 153 0.66 11.37 14.90
C MET A 153 0.14 10.05 15.50
N GLY A 154 -1.08 9.67 15.12
CA GLY A 154 -1.61 8.35 15.44
C GLY A 154 -0.99 7.27 14.55
N SER A 155 -0.50 6.17 15.13
CA SER A 155 -0.01 5.03 14.34
C SER A 155 -1.15 4.38 13.55
N PHE A 156 -0.83 3.96 12.31
CA PHE A 156 -1.80 3.40 11.37
C PHE A 156 -1.98 1.90 11.63
N ASN A 157 -3.10 1.51 12.24
CA ASN A 157 -3.72 0.25 11.87
C ASN A 157 -4.38 0.45 10.49
N SER A 158 -3.85 -0.19 9.46
CA SER A 158 -4.41 -0.14 8.11
C SER A 158 -5.70 -0.97 8.03
N ASN A 159 -6.86 -0.31 7.94
CA ASN A 159 -7.98 -0.92 7.22
C ASN A 159 -7.57 -1.01 5.75
N ILE A 160 -7.54 -2.22 5.18
CA ILE A 160 -6.88 -2.52 3.90
C ILE A 160 -7.79 -2.17 2.70
N PHE A 161 -8.24 -0.91 2.61
CA PHE A 161 -9.13 -0.43 1.53
C PHE A 161 -8.82 1.01 1.09
N THR A 162 -7.60 1.24 0.58
CA THR A 162 -7.30 2.35 -0.36
C THR A 162 -6.29 1.88 -1.41
N ARG A 163 -6.74 1.57 -2.63
CA ARG A 163 -5.87 1.18 -3.76
C ARG A 163 -5.20 2.41 -4.40
N ARG A 164 -4.03 2.82 -3.88
CA ARG A 164 -2.99 3.57 -4.62
C ARG A 164 -1.60 3.01 -4.25
N ALA A 165 -0.63 3.17 -5.13
CA ALA A 165 0.54 2.28 -5.18
C ALA A 165 1.68 2.63 -4.19
N LYS A 166 2.41 1.59 -3.77
CA LYS A 166 3.80 1.58 -3.25
C LYS A 166 4.30 2.89 -2.62
N SER A 167 3.86 3.18 -1.40
CA SER A 167 4.49 4.18 -0.53
C SER A 167 4.48 3.72 0.93
N PRO A 168 5.49 4.08 1.74
CA PRO A 168 5.42 3.90 3.18
C PRO A 168 4.27 4.76 3.75
N GLY A 169 3.50 4.20 4.68
CA GLY A 169 2.34 4.88 5.27
C GLY A 169 2.69 6.24 5.88
N VAL A 170 1.73 7.17 5.92
CA VAL A 170 1.94 8.59 6.28
C VAL A 170 2.87 8.79 7.50
N PRO A 171 2.71 8.08 8.64
CA PRO A 171 3.59 8.30 9.79
C PRO A 171 5.06 7.94 9.51
N LEU A 172 5.30 6.87 8.76
CA LEU A 172 6.64 6.41 8.40
C LEU A 172 7.30 7.32 7.36
N THR A 173 6.54 7.82 6.40
CA THR A 173 7.02 8.84 5.44
C THR A 173 7.38 10.14 6.16
N VAL A 174 6.52 10.65 7.06
CA VAL A 174 6.81 11.86 7.84
C VAL A 174 8.03 11.65 8.76
N LEU A 175 8.12 10.54 9.50
CA LEU A 175 9.28 10.21 10.34
C LEU A 175 10.60 10.16 9.56
N THR A 176 10.56 9.62 8.33
CA THR A 176 11.73 9.51 7.45
C THR A 176 12.21 10.87 6.96
N TYR A 177 11.29 11.74 6.51
CA TYR A 177 11.64 12.99 5.79
C TYR A 177 11.52 14.26 6.63
N ALA A 178 11.03 14.21 7.87
CA ALA A 178 10.99 15.38 8.75
C ALA A 178 12.41 15.86 9.11
N PRO A 179 12.64 17.19 9.20
CA PRO A 179 13.93 17.76 9.60
C PRO A 179 14.26 17.40 11.06
N GLU A 180 15.55 17.45 11.41
CA GLU A 180 16.03 17.20 12.79
C GLU A 180 15.57 18.29 13.79
N THR A 181 15.10 19.43 13.29
CA THR A 181 14.50 20.52 14.09
C THR A 181 13.06 20.26 14.54
N CYS A 182 12.48 19.09 14.24
CA CYS A 182 11.10 18.75 14.57
C CYS A 182 11.03 17.33 15.13
N GLU A 183 10.64 17.19 16.40
CA GLU A 183 10.45 15.89 17.03
C GLU A 183 9.13 15.26 16.56
N VAL A 184 9.23 14.09 15.92
CA VAL A 184 8.08 13.36 15.39
C VAL A 184 7.72 12.19 16.30
N TYR A 185 6.52 12.24 16.87
CA TYR A 185 5.99 11.26 17.82
C TYR A 185 4.87 10.41 17.19
N ILE A 186 5.08 9.09 17.09
CA ILE A 186 4.08 8.15 16.57
C ILE A 186 3.50 7.33 17.73
N VAL A 187 2.22 7.54 18.03
CA VAL A 187 1.54 6.90 19.17
C VAL A 187 0.82 5.63 18.71
N CYS A 188 1.35 4.45 19.07
CA CYS A 188 0.72 3.15 18.86
C CYS A 188 -0.30 2.86 19.98
N ARG A 189 -0.71 1.60 20.17
CA ARG A 189 -1.56 1.20 21.31
C ARG A 189 -0.72 1.01 22.58
N ASP A 190 0.42 0.33 22.45
CA ASP A 190 1.22 -0.18 23.58
C ASP A 190 2.68 0.33 23.54
N ARG A 191 3.01 1.19 22.57
CA ARG A 191 4.36 1.76 22.32
C ARG A 191 4.26 3.17 21.72
N ILE A 192 5.33 3.94 21.86
CA ILE A 192 5.53 5.22 21.15
C ILE A 192 6.84 5.10 20.36
N THR A 193 6.84 5.54 19.11
CA THR A 193 8.05 5.62 18.28
C THR A 193 8.39 7.09 18.05
N THR A 194 9.56 7.52 18.49
CA THR A 194 10.04 8.90 18.39
C THR A 194 11.38 8.96 17.66
N LYS A 195 11.58 9.95 16.81
CA LYS A 195 12.89 10.37 16.30
C LYS A 195 13.45 11.42 17.26
N SER A 196 14.24 10.99 18.25
CA SER A 196 14.73 11.84 19.34
C SER A 196 16.19 12.26 19.12
N MET A 197 16.57 13.39 19.74
CA MET A 197 17.87 14.07 19.63
C MET A 197 18.96 13.53 20.59
N ASP A 198 18.76 12.39 21.24
CA ASP A 198 19.66 11.87 22.28
C ASP A 198 20.98 11.28 21.71
N PRO A 199 22.16 11.87 21.99
CA PRO A 199 23.44 11.44 21.40
C PRO A 199 23.95 10.07 21.89
N LEU A 200 23.37 9.49 22.94
CA LEU A 200 23.94 8.33 23.64
C LEU A 200 23.33 6.97 23.25
N ILE A 201 22.28 6.94 22.41
CA ILE A 201 21.51 5.72 22.11
C ILE A 201 21.71 5.19 20.68
N ASN A 202 22.21 6.01 19.73
CA ASN A 202 22.46 5.58 18.34
C ASN A 202 23.90 5.85 17.90
N ALA A 203 24.70 4.79 17.73
CA ALA A 203 26.10 4.85 17.32
C ALA A 203 26.30 5.07 15.80
N ALA A 204 25.64 6.07 15.19
CA ALA A 204 25.98 6.61 13.86
C ALA A 204 25.27 7.95 13.55
N PRO A 205 25.99 9.08 13.39
CA PRO A 205 25.41 10.31 12.85
C PRO A 205 25.23 10.18 11.32
N CYS A 206 23.99 9.99 10.85
CA CYS A 206 23.68 9.65 9.46
C CYS A 206 23.04 10.77 8.62
N THR A 207 23.25 12.05 8.96
CA THR A 207 22.82 13.20 8.14
C THR A 207 23.90 13.66 7.16
N SER A 208 24.06 12.91 6.06
CA SER A 208 24.78 13.46 4.90
C SER A 208 23.95 14.56 4.21
N PRO A 209 24.57 15.58 3.57
CA PRO A 209 23.84 16.66 2.87
C PRO A 209 22.85 16.17 1.78
N LYS A 210 23.00 14.92 1.32
CA LYS A 210 22.09 14.27 0.37
C LYS A 210 20.66 14.12 0.92
N ALA A 211 20.45 14.04 2.24
CA ALA A 211 19.12 13.90 2.83
C ALA A 211 18.28 15.18 2.63
N ALA A 212 18.83 16.35 3.01
CA ALA A 212 18.16 17.64 2.81
C ALA A 212 17.96 17.97 1.32
N ALA A 213 18.92 17.63 0.46
CA ALA A 213 18.77 17.76 -0.99
C ALA A 213 17.66 16.85 -1.56
N THR A 214 17.53 15.62 -1.04
CA THR A 214 16.47 14.68 -1.43
C THR A 214 15.09 15.18 -0.99
N ALA A 215 14.94 15.70 0.22
CA ALA A 215 13.69 16.30 0.70
C ALA A 215 13.25 17.47 -0.19
N ARG A 216 14.15 18.40 -0.52
CA ARG A 216 13.88 19.51 -1.46
C ARG A 216 13.51 19.02 -2.87
N ARG A 217 14.02 17.87 -3.31
CA ARG A 217 13.68 17.25 -4.60
C ARG A 217 12.32 16.51 -4.57
N PHE A 218 11.89 16.02 -3.41
CA PHE A 218 10.62 15.29 -3.22
C PHE A 218 9.39 16.22 -3.10
N LEU A 219 9.61 17.49 -2.77
CA LEU A 219 8.57 18.50 -2.52
C LEU A 219 8.27 19.41 -3.73
N LYS A 220 8.84 19.13 -4.92
CA LYS A 220 8.99 20.10 -6.01
C LYS A 220 7.70 20.48 -6.77
N ASP A 221 6.65 19.66 -6.70
CA ASP A 221 5.47 19.79 -7.56
C ASP A 221 4.23 20.30 -6.80
N GLY A 222 3.39 21.08 -7.48
CA GLY A 222 2.09 21.57 -6.99
C GLY A 222 2.17 22.71 -5.97
N ALA A 223 1.33 23.74 -6.11
CA ALA A 223 1.07 24.72 -5.05
C ALA A 223 0.18 24.11 -3.96
N ALA A 224 0.26 24.61 -2.73
CA ALA A 224 -0.67 24.28 -1.66
C ALA A 224 -1.30 25.57 -1.12
N SER A 225 -2.63 25.62 -1.03
CA SER A 225 -3.34 26.69 -0.34
C SER A 225 -3.21 26.48 1.18
N PHE A 226 -3.18 27.59 1.92
CA PHE A 226 -3.17 27.60 3.38
C PHE A 226 -4.25 28.59 3.81
N HIS A 227 -5.35 28.10 4.39
CA HIS A 227 -6.43 28.94 4.90
C HIS A 227 -6.27 29.17 6.42
N THR A 228 -6.85 30.28 6.90
CA THR A 228 -6.48 30.93 8.15
C THR A 228 -7.05 30.26 9.39
N VAL A 229 -6.26 30.31 10.47
CA VAL A 229 -6.59 29.92 11.85
C VAL A 229 -7.91 30.54 12.34
N GLN A 230 -8.74 29.77 13.04
CA GLN A 230 -9.79 30.29 13.92
C GLN A 230 -9.41 30.16 15.39
N THR A 231 -9.25 31.29 16.07
CA THR A 231 -9.14 31.35 17.55
C THR A 231 -10.53 31.42 18.16
N GLN A 232 -10.98 30.35 18.82
CA GLN A 232 -12.22 30.39 19.60
C GLN A 232 -11.96 31.06 20.96
N ASN A 233 -12.44 32.30 21.11
CA ASN A 233 -12.57 32.97 22.40
C ASN A 233 -13.86 32.51 23.12
N SER A 234 -13.90 32.69 24.44
CA SER A 234 -14.92 32.08 25.32
C SER A 234 -16.19 32.92 25.50
N SER A 235 -17.34 32.30 25.25
CA SER A 235 -18.65 32.68 25.81
C SER A 235 -19.57 31.45 25.85
N ASP A 236 -20.39 31.32 26.90
CA ASP A 236 -21.28 30.16 27.12
C ASP A 236 -22.53 30.17 26.21
N PRO A 237 -23.14 28.99 25.93
CA PRO A 237 -24.41 28.88 25.22
C PRO A 237 -25.61 28.95 26.17
N GLY A 238 -26.27 30.11 26.26
CA GLY A 238 -27.52 30.33 27.01
C GLY A 238 -28.74 30.57 26.09
N GLU A 239 -29.83 29.87 26.40
CA GLU A 239 -31.25 30.15 26.11
C GLU A 239 -31.67 31.02 24.89
N SER A 240 -32.07 30.32 23.81
CA SER A 240 -33.38 30.41 23.10
C SER A 240 -34.06 31.74 22.68
N ILE A 241 -34.79 31.63 21.54
CA ILE A 241 -35.91 32.46 21.01
C ILE A 241 -35.61 33.44 19.84
N GLU A 242 -36.21 33.07 18.70
CA GLU A 242 -36.80 33.82 17.55
C GLU A 242 -36.26 35.17 16.97
N VAL A 243 -36.13 35.17 15.63
CA VAL A 243 -36.53 36.22 14.63
C VAL A 243 -35.82 37.59 14.61
N GLY A 244 -35.29 37.98 13.42
CA GLY A 244 -35.50 39.35 12.89
C GLY A 244 -34.34 40.19 12.32
N THR A 245 -34.09 40.10 11.01
CA THR A 245 -34.03 41.25 10.06
C THR A 245 -33.02 42.44 10.23
N ARG A 246 -31.90 42.37 9.48
CA ARG A 246 -31.24 43.43 8.62
C ARG A 246 -30.52 44.70 9.18
N ARG A 247 -29.44 45.06 8.44
CA ARG A 247 -28.92 46.41 8.02
C ARG A 247 -27.93 47.25 8.90
N SER A 248 -26.62 46.99 8.68
CA SER A 248 -25.61 47.89 8.05
C SER A 248 -25.46 49.41 8.38
N ALA A 249 -24.27 49.80 8.89
CA ALA A 249 -23.37 50.90 8.45
C ALA A 249 -22.13 50.92 9.39
N SER A 250 -20.84 51.10 9.04
CA SER A 250 -20.09 51.73 7.92
C SER A 250 -19.69 53.21 8.12
N ALA A 251 -18.42 53.46 8.47
CA ALA A 251 -17.64 54.67 8.08
C ALA A 251 -16.14 54.60 8.50
N LYS A 252 -15.23 54.71 7.51
CA LYS A 252 -14.09 55.70 7.39
C LYS A 252 -12.99 55.81 8.50
N GLU A 253 -11.74 56.23 8.27
CA GLU A 253 -10.93 56.50 7.05
C GLU A 253 -9.39 56.64 7.32
N LEU A 254 -8.56 56.14 6.38
CA LEU A 254 -7.34 56.74 5.77
C LEU A 254 -5.98 57.02 6.48
N ARG A 255 -4.92 56.94 5.63
CA ARG A 255 -3.59 57.62 5.63
C ARG A 255 -2.54 57.28 6.72
N LEU A 256 -1.23 57.52 6.54
CA LEU A 256 -0.31 57.42 5.38
C LEU A 256 1.18 57.51 5.84
N GLU A 257 2.10 56.87 5.11
CA GLU A 257 3.50 57.29 4.81
C GLU A 257 4.65 57.44 5.86
N ALA A 258 5.86 57.12 5.33
CA ALA A 258 7.15 57.84 5.42
C ALA A 258 8.12 57.77 6.65
N LEU A 259 9.24 57.06 6.39
CA LEU A 259 10.65 57.54 6.43
C LEU A 259 11.36 58.07 7.71
N SER A 260 12.32 57.26 8.16
CA SER A 260 13.77 57.57 8.38
C SER A 260 14.30 58.48 9.52
N LEU A 261 15.15 57.83 10.35
CA LEU A 261 16.52 58.22 10.77
C LEU A 261 16.83 59.23 11.92
N ALA A 262 17.50 58.65 12.93
CA ALA A 262 18.79 59.07 13.52
C ALA A 262 18.86 59.99 14.78
N ILE A 263 20.10 60.06 15.33
CA ILE A 263 20.59 60.82 16.51
C ILE A 263 20.29 60.17 17.88
N ARG A 264 21.15 60.17 18.92
CA ARG A 264 22.63 60.01 19.11
C ARG A 264 22.89 59.91 20.63
N GLU A 265 24.01 59.32 21.07
CA GLU A 265 24.51 59.33 22.48
C GLU A 265 25.19 60.70 22.82
N PRO A 266 25.86 60.95 23.99
CA PRO A 266 26.12 60.11 25.19
C PRO A 266 26.02 60.84 26.57
N GLU A 267 26.42 60.16 27.67
CA GLU A 267 27.51 60.59 28.61
C GLU A 267 27.65 59.64 29.83
N THR A 268 28.73 59.77 30.62
CA THR A 268 29.06 58.86 31.76
C THR A 268 29.28 59.63 33.10
N PRO A 269 30.34 59.56 33.97
CA PRO A 269 31.56 58.72 34.07
C PRO A 269 31.88 58.12 35.49
N GLN A 270 33.05 57.46 35.60
CA GLN A 270 33.89 57.20 36.80
C GLN A 270 33.72 55.91 37.66
N SER A 271 34.75 55.39 38.37
CA SER A 271 36.23 55.30 38.12
C SER A 271 36.97 54.61 39.30
N SER A 272 37.93 53.69 39.02
CA SER A 272 39.19 53.36 39.75
C SER A 272 39.50 51.84 39.79
N LYS A 273 40.75 51.33 39.75
CA LYS A 273 42.10 51.90 39.47
C LYS A 273 43.09 50.75 39.09
N ALA A 274 44.00 51.02 38.14
CA ALA A 274 45.47 50.67 38.05
C ALA A 274 46.07 49.36 38.66
N SER A 275 47.14 48.72 38.14
CA SER A 275 47.99 48.90 36.91
C SER A 275 49.15 47.87 36.83
N SER A 276 49.66 47.55 35.62
CA SER A 276 51.05 47.06 35.30
C SER A 276 51.53 45.69 35.85
N ALA A 277 52.52 44.98 35.27
CA ALA A 277 53.19 44.99 33.95
C ALA A 277 53.99 43.68 33.69
N THR A 278 54.60 43.56 32.50
CA THR A 278 55.41 42.45 31.90
C THR A 278 56.50 41.78 32.77
N VAL A 279 56.69 40.45 32.62
CA VAL A 279 58.00 39.72 32.66
C VAL A 279 57.86 38.28 32.07
N GLN A 280 58.96 37.52 31.97
CA GLN A 280 59.22 36.38 31.07
C GLN A 280 58.87 34.94 31.57
N ASP A 281 59.00 34.00 30.62
CA ASP A 281 59.47 32.59 30.73
C ASP A 281 58.59 31.49 31.39
N VAL A 282 58.50 30.33 30.71
CA VAL A 282 59.28 29.11 31.03
C VAL A 282 58.93 27.93 30.08
N ILE A 283 59.88 27.52 29.23
CA ILE A 283 60.38 26.12 28.97
C ILE A 283 59.30 25.00 28.75
N ARG A 284 59.28 24.16 27.69
CA ARG A 284 60.38 23.27 27.21
C ARG A 284 60.11 22.66 25.81
N ARG A 285 61.06 22.82 24.87
CA ARG A 285 61.55 21.74 23.97
C ARG A 285 63.03 22.02 23.70
N ARG A 286 63.90 21.01 23.78
CA ARG A 286 65.36 21.14 23.59
C ARG A 286 65.82 20.14 22.54
N GLY A 287 66.62 20.61 21.59
CA GLY A 287 67.48 19.75 20.77
C GLY A 287 68.94 19.90 21.23
N GLY A 288 69.83 19.12 20.61
CA GLY A 288 71.27 19.19 20.87
C GLY A 288 71.74 18.18 21.90
N SER A 289 72.46 17.17 21.41
CA SER A 289 73.43 16.34 22.12
C SER A 289 74.14 15.47 21.08
N ASP A 290 75.43 15.18 21.10
CA ASP A 290 76.66 15.73 21.68
C ASP A 290 77.72 14.69 21.24
N ILE A 291 78.92 15.12 20.86
CA ILE A 291 80.02 14.20 20.52
C ILE A 291 80.98 14.15 21.72
N PRO A 292 81.31 12.97 22.27
CA PRO A 292 82.32 12.88 23.32
C PRO A 292 83.73 13.21 22.79
N GLN A 293 84.49 13.99 23.56
CA GLN A 293 85.91 14.23 23.32
C GLN A 293 86.78 13.06 23.74
N LEU A 294 87.96 12.94 23.12
CA LEU A 294 89.19 12.54 23.80
C LEU A 294 90.29 13.55 23.44
N ASN A 295 90.88 14.18 24.46
CA ASN A 295 92.03 15.06 24.32
C ASN A 295 93.32 14.27 24.59
N TYR A 296 94.44 14.71 24.03
CA TYR A 296 95.63 15.05 24.81
C TYR A 296 96.52 16.05 24.04
N SER A 297 97.09 17.01 24.79
CA SER A 297 98.31 17.83 24.60
C SER A 297 99.16 17.67 23.33
N ASP A 298 99.95 18.64 22.83
CA ASP A 298 100.26 20.06 23.15
C ASP A 298 101.28 20.51 22.04
N PHE A 299 101.86 21.71 21.95
CA PHE A 299 101.79 22.96 22.74
C PHE A 299 101.81 24.14 21.74
N ASP A 300 101.27 25.29 22.13
CA ASP A 300 101.24 26.52 21.33
C ASP A 300 102.51 27.38 21.52
N GLU A 301 102.58 28.46 20.71
CA GLU A 301 103.15 29.79 20.96
C GLU A 301 104.51 30.15 20.30
N THR A 302 104.73 31.38 19.79
CA THR A 302 103.85 32.53 19.44
C THR A 302 104.62 33.50 18.50
N SER A 303 103.92 34.51 17.94
CA SER A 303 104.43 35.87 17.61
C SER A 303 105.55 36.00 16.54
N GLU A 304 105.37 36.70 15.40
CA GLU A 304 105.40 38.18 15.28
C GLU A 304 106.60 38.84 16.01
N GLN A 305 107.44 39.70 15.41
CA GLN A 305 107.12 40.71 14.37
C GLN A 305 108.38 41.24 13.63
N LYS A 306 108.19 41.62 12.36
CA LYS A 306 108.83 42.71 11.56
C LYS A 306 110.29 43.20 11.81
N SER A 307 111.01 43.26 10.66
CA SER A 307 111.78 44.39 10.11
C SER A 307 113.33 44.46 10.20
N SER A 308 113.89 44.68 9.00
CA SER A 308 115.10 45.43 8.57
C SER A 308 116.24 45.79 9.55
N ILE A 309 117.49 45.54 9.13
CA ILE A 309 118.52 46.57 8.84
C ILE A 309 119.77 45.92 8.17
N GLU A 310 120.70 46.74 7.67
CA GLU A 310 121.79 46.39 6.75
C GLU A 310 123.18 46.17 7.41
N ASN A 311 124.04 45.45 6.67
CA ASN A 311 125.48 45.68 6.42
C ASN A 311 126.56 45.86 7.54
N ILE A 312 127.51 44.90 7.54
CA ILE A 312 129.00 45.08 7.47
C ILE A 312 129.75 45.76 8.64
N VAL A 313 130.78 45.09 9.20
CA VAL A 313 132.21 45.54 9.27
C VAL A 313 133.12 44.43 9.87
N LYS A 314 134.44 44.51 9.59
CA LYS A 314 135.53 43.59 9.96
C LYS A 314 136.29 44.05 11.23
N GLU A 315 137.22 43.22 11.70
CA GLU A 315 138.63 43.65 11.90
C GLU A 315 139.58 42.45 11.63
N GLN A 316 140.87 42.55 11.95
CA GLN A 316 141.98 41.86 11.27
C GLN A 316 143.14 41.57 12.27
N ARG A 317 144.36 41.37 11.73
CA ARG A 317 145.70 41.61 12.34
C ARG A 317 146.38 40.45 13.10
N ASP A 318 147.71 40.32 13.12
CA ASP A 318 148.82 40.82 12.26
C ASP A 318 150.12 40.06 12.60
N SER A 319 151.15 40.06 11.73
CA SER A 319 152.62 40.12 12.06
C SER A 319 153.54 39.91 10.83
N SER A 320 154.85 40.07 11.00
CA SER A 320 155.79 40.59 9.97
C SER A 320 157.13 39.80 9.78
N PRO A 321 157.98 40.09 8.75
CA PRO A 321 159.08 39.23 8.21
C PRO A 321 160.48 39.59 8.81
N PRO A 322 161.71 39.18 8.33
CA PRO A 322 162.24 38.74 6.99
C PRO A 322 163.16 37.45 7.06
N PRO A 323 164.12 37.08 6.15
CA PRO A 323 164.65 37.71 4.91
C PRO A 323 164.86 36.80 3.65
N ALA A 324 166.06 36.24 3.42
CA ALA A 324 166.60 35.67 2.15
C ALA A 324 167.39 34.34 2.39
N THR A 325 167.83 33.51 1.43
CA THR A 325 168.18 33.66 -0.01
C THR A 325 167.99 32.36 -0.86
N SER A 326 167.75 32.47 -2.19
CA SER A 326 168.05 31.46 -3.25
C SER A 326 167.26 30.12 -3.24
N ARG A 327 167.03 29.36 -4.34
CA ARG A 327 167.53 29.41 -5.73
C ARG A 327 166.58 28.70 -6.74
N LYS A 328 166.14 29.43 -7.80
CA LYS A 328 165.72 29.00 -9.17
C LYS A 328 164.73 27.81 -9.44
N SER A 329 163.63 28.18 -10.13
CA SER A 329 163.08 27.58 -11.37
C SER A 329 162.19 26.32 -11.39
N LYS A 330 160.86 26.54 -11.57
CA LYS A 330 159.98 25.85 -12.55
C LYS A 330 158.61 26.59 -12.64
N LYS A 331 158.18 27.05 -13.82
CA LYS A 331 156.82 27.62 -14.05
C LYS A 331 156.41 27.55 -15.53
N VAL A 332 155.69 26.48 -15.92
CA VAL A 332 155.01 26.33 -17.24
C VAL A 332 153.72 25.50 -17.11
N GLU A 333 153.71 24.54 -16.19
CA GLU A 333 152.78 23.38 -16.22
C GLU A 333 151.38 23.61 -15.63
N ILE A 334 151.13 24.75 -14.96
CA ILE A 334 149.89 25.01 -14.21
C ILE A 334 148.78 25.63 -15.08
N GLU A 335 149.14 26.46 -16.07
CA GLU A 335 148.18 27.29 -16.81
C GLU A 335 147.30 26.48 -17.79
N ALA A 336 147.74 25.29 -18.22
CA ALA A 336 146.96 24.39 -19.08
C ALA A 336 145.80 23.68 -18.35
N GLU A 337 146.00 23.30 -17.08
CA GLU A 337 145.02 22.52 -16.32
C GLU A 337 143.81 23.37 -15.87
N VAL A 338 144.03 24.67 -15.64
CA VAL A 338 142.96 25.64 -15.34
C VAL A 338 141.93 25.71 -16.47
N GLU A 339 142.39 25.78 -17.73
CA GLU A 339 141.49 25.88 -18.88
C GLU A 339 140.77 24.54 -19.17
N ARG A 340 141.38 23.40 -18.82
CA ARG A 340 140.74 22.07 -18.84
C ARG A 340 139.55 22.02 -17.88
N LEU A 341 139.78 22.37 -16.61
CA LEU A 341 138.75 22.39 -15.55
C LEU A 341 137.61 23.37 -15.85
N LYS A 342 137.92 24.53 -16.42
CA LYS A 342 136.94 25.55 -16.82
C LYS A 342 135.98 25.06 -17.92
N LYS A 343 136.48 24.28 -18.88
CA LYS A 343 135.65 23.64 -19.93
C LYS A 343 134.80 22.50 -19.38
N GLU A 344 135.33 21.74 -18.42
CA GLU A 344 134.63 20.67 -17.70
C GLU A 344 133.48 21.23 -16.83
N LEU A 345 133.70 22.37 -16.17
CA LEU A 345 132.67 23.11 -15.43
C LEU A 345 131.56 23.62 -16.36
N GLN A 346 131.88 24.22 -17.51
CA GLN A 346 130.88 24.65 -18.49
C GLN A 346 129.99 23.47 -18.98
N ASN A 347 130.60 22.33 -19.31
CA ASN A 347 129.85 21.13 -19.70
C ASN A 347 128.91 20.64 -18.59
N THR A 348 129.33 20.75 -17.33
CA THR A 348 128.53 20.35 -16.17
C THR A 348 127.36 21.32 -15.93
N VAL A 349 127.57 22.64 -16.08
CA VAL A 349 126.51 23.66 -16.00
C VAL A 349 125.47 23.49 -17.12
N VAL A 350 125.88 23.15 -18.35
CA VAL A 350 124.95 22.86 -19.45
C VAL A 350 124.09 21.63 -19.14
N LYS A 351 124.70 20.53 -18.66
CA LYS A 351 123.95 19.34 -18.22
C LYS A 351 122.99 19.63 -17.07
N TYR A 352 123.41 20.42 -16.08
CA TYR A 352 122.56 20.83 -14.97
C TYR A 352 121.36 21.67 -15.44
N LYS A 353 121.58 22.64 -16.34
CA LYS A 353 120.51 23.45 -16.94
C LYS A 353 119.51 22.58 -17.71
N GLN A 354 120.00 21.65 -18.53
CA GLN A 354 119.15 20.72 -19.26
C GLN A 354 118.32 19.83 -18.32
N ALA A 355 118.93 19.29 -17.26
CA ALA A 355 118.21 18.52 -16.24
C ALA A 355 117.14 19.36 -15.50
N CYS A 356 117.41 20.65 -15.24
CA CYS A 356 116.41 21.56 -14.67
C CYS A 356 115.25 21.85 -15.64
N GLU A 357 115.53 22.01 -16.93
CA GLU A 357 114.50 22.19 -17.98
C GLU A 357 113.65 20.92 -18.16
N GLU A 358 114.25 19.74 -18.08
CA GLU A 358 113.54 18.44 -18.08
C GLU A 358 112.71 18.22 -16.81
N LEU A 359 113.22 18.59 -15.63
CA LEU A 359 112.46 18.58 -14.37
C LEU A 359 111.28 19.55 -14.41
N PHE A 360 111.45 20.77 -14.93
CA PHE A 360 110.35 21.72 -15.06
C PHE A 360 109.31 21.26 -16.10
N SER A 361 109.76 20.67 -17.22
CA SER A 361 108.89 20.07 -18.25
C SER A 361 108.07 18.90 -17.70
N THR A 362 108.68 18.02 -16.90
CA THR A 362 107.99 16.88 -16.27
C THR A 362 107.06 17.32 -15.13
N GLN A 363 107.47 18.29 -14.30
CA GLN A 363 106.60 18.88 -13.26
C GLN A 363 105.34 19.50 -13.86
N ASN A 364 105.45 20.28 -14.93
CA ASN A 364 104.30 20.86 -15.62
C ASN A 364 103.37 19.77 -16.20
N LYS A 365 103.92 18.70 -16.80
CA LYS A 365 103.13 17.54 -17.27
C LYS A 365 102.38 16.85 -16.13
N VAL A 366 103.04 16.61 -15.00
CA VAL A 366 102.41 16.02 -13.80
C VAL A 366 101.30 16.92 -13.25
N GLN A 367 101.50 18.25 -13.23
CA GLN A 367 100.50 19.21 -12.77
C GLN A 367 99.28 19.28 -13.70
N VAL A 368 99.47 19.20 -15.03
CA VAL A 368 98.38 19.11 -16.00
C VAL A 368 97.62 17.79 -15.85
N MET A 369 98.31 16.65 -15.79
CA MET A 369 97.69 15.34 -15.59
C MET A 369 96.94 15.23 -14.24
N SER A 370 97.47 15.85 -13.17
CA SER A 370 96.79 15.93 -11.88
C SER A 370 95.51 16.80 -11.95
N SER A 371 95.55 17.92 -12.69
CA SER A 371 94.38 18.76 -12.95
C SER A 371 93.29 18.03 -13.75
N GLU A 372 93.70 17.25 -14.75
CA GLU A 372 92.80 16.44 -15.59
C GLU A 372 92.20 15.27 -14.80
N CYS A 373 93.02 14.51 -14.07
CA CYS A 373 92.58 13.46 -13.16
C CYS A 373 91.58 13.99 -12.10
N SER A 374 91.81 15.19 -11.54
CA SER A 374 90.88 15.84 -10.60
C SER A 374 89.54 16.24 -11.26
N LYS A 375 89.51 16.53 -12.56
CA LYS A 375 88.27 16.83 -13.30
C LYS A 375 87.51 15.55 -13.63
N ASP A 376 88.20 14.49 -14.03
CA ASP A 376 87.56 13.20 -14.34
C ASP A 376 87.08 12.47 -13.09
N ALA A 377 87.80 12.56 -11.97
CA ALA A 377 87.29 12.09 -10.67
C ALA A 377 85.96 12.77 -10.28
N ARG A 378 85.82 14.09 -10.52
CA ARG A 378 84.54 14.80 -10.30
C ARG A 378 83.45 14.36 -11.28
N ARG A 379 83.80 14.10 -12.56
CA ARG A 379 82.85 13.57 -13.55
C ARG A 379 82.34 12.19 -13.16
N VAL A 380 83.22 11.30 -12.70
CA VAL A 380 82.87 9.95 -12.21
C VAL A 380 81.98 10.04 -10.97
N ASN A 381 82.33 10.84 -9.97
CA ASN A 381 81.50 11.02 -8.77
C ASN A 381 80.10 11.54 -9.13
N ASN A 382 80.01 12.57 -9.97
CA ASN A 382 78.73 13.12 -10.44
C ASN A 382 77.90 12.11 -11.26
N ALA A 383 78.54 11.14 -11.92
CA ALA A 383 77.85 10.05 -12.63
C ALA A 383 77.33 8.98 -11.66
N VAL A 384 78.14 8.59 -10.66
CA VAL A 384 77.75 7.65 -9.60
C VAL A 384 76.59 8.20 -8.76
N GLU A 385 76.62 9.48 -8.38
CA GLU A 385 75.50 10.12 -7.66
C GLU A 385 74.20 10.07 -8.46
N LYS A 386 74.25 10.35 -9.77
CA LYS A 386 73.09 10.23 -10.66
C LYS A 386 72.61 8.79 -10.78
N GLU A 387 73.51 7.82 -10.90
CA GLU A 387 73.14 6.41 -10.96
C GLU A 387 72.45 5.95 -9.66
N VAL A 388 72.99 6.33 -8.49
CA VAL A 388 72.38 6.07 -7.18
C VAL A 388 70.99 6.70 -7.08
N LEU A 389 70.81 7.93 -7.57
CA LEU A 389 69.51 8.59 -7.62
C LEU A 389 68.51 7.87 -8.54
N HIS A 390 68.92 7.50 -9.76
CA HIS A 390 68.07 6.76 -10.70
C HIS A 390 67.70 5.37 -10.16
N ARG A 391 68.64 4.63 -9.57
CA ARG A 391 68.38 3.35 -8.88
C ARG A 391 67.38 3.53 -7.74
N LYS A 392 67.46 4.61 -6.96
CA LYS A 392 66.52 4.93 -5.87
C LYS A 392 65.11 5.25 -6.38
N THR A 393 64.99 6.02 -7.47
CA THR A 393 63.69 6.31 -8.10
C THR A 393 63.05 5.03 -8.68
N ALA A 394 63.82 4.22 -9.42
CA ALA A 394 63.33 2.96 -9.98
C ALA A 394 62.89 1.96 -8.90
N ALA A 395 63.57 1.93 -7.74
CA ALA A 395 63.14 1.13 -6.59
C ALA A 395 61.78 1.59 -6.03
N LEU A 396 61.58 2.91 -5.87
CA LEU A 396 60.31 3.48 -5.40
C LEU A 396 59.16 3.26 -6.40
N GLU A 397 59.43 3.34 -7.70
CA GLU A 397 58.44 3.04 -8.74
C GLU A 397 58.07 1.55 -8.77
N LYS A 398 59.07 0.66 -8.62
CA LYS A 398 58.84 -0.78 -8.47
C LYS A 398 58.01 -1.11 -7.23
N GLU A 399 58.26 -0.45 -6.09
CA GLU A 399 57.46 -0.59 -4.87
C GLU A 399 56.01 -0.16 -5.10
N ARG A 400 55.79 1.03 -5.67
CA ARG A 400 54.45 1.54 -6.05
C ARG A 400 53.72 0.58 -6.97
N HIS A 401 54.40 0.03 -7.98
CA HIS A 401 53.82 -0.92 -8.92
C HIS A 401 53.46 -2.26 -8.25
N MET A 402 54.34 -2.81 -7.40
CA MET A 402 54.03 -4.02 -6.62
C MET A 402 52.86 -3.81 -5.65
N LYS A 403 52.70 -2.61 -5.08
CA LYS A 403 51.53 -2.26 -4.26
C LYS A 403 50.24 -2.24 -5.10
N ALA A 404 50.27 -1.59 -6.26
CA ALA A 404 49.12 -1.54 -7.17
C ALA A 404 48.71 -2.94 -7.69
N ILE A 405 49.67 -3.83 -7.97
CA ILE A 405 49.38 -5.23 -8.31
C ILE A 405 48.62 -5.93 -7.18
N LYS A 406 49.12 -5.84 -5.94
CA LYS A 406 48.47 -6.47 -4.76
C LYS A 406 47.07 -5.91 -4.51
N GLU A 407 46.84 -4.62 -4.73
CA GLU A 407 45.52 -4.00 -4.61
C GLU A 407 44.55 -4.50 -5.71
N VAL A 408 45.03 -4.68 -6.95
CA VAL A 408 44.25 -5.27 -8.06
C VAL A 408 43.96 -6.77 -7.83
N GLU A 409 44.91 -7.53 -7.28
CA GLU A 409 44.70 -8.94 -6.92
C GLU A 409 43.70 -9.10 -5.78
N ALA A 410 43.78 -8.26 -4.74
CA ALA A 410 42.80 -8.22 -3.66
C ALA A 410 41.39 -7.86 -4.18
N ALA A 411 41.28 -6.87 -5.08
CA ALA A 411 40.02 -6.50 -5.71
C ALA A 411 39.42 -7.66 -6.55
N LYS A 412 40.25 -8.36 -7.34
CA LYS A 412 39.82 -9.57 -8.08
C LYS A 412 39.32 -10.67 -7.13
N ALA A 413 40.02 -10.91 -6.01
CA ALA A 413 39.62 -11.91 -5.02
C ALA A 413 38.29 -11.55 -4.30
N LEU A 414 38.04 -10.27 -4.05
CA LEU A 414 36.76 -9.79 -3.51
C LEU A 414 35.61 -9.97 -4.50
N LEU A 415 35.79 -9.59 -5.76
CA LEU A 415 34.78 -9.78 -6.82
C LEU A 415 34.46 -11.27 -7.06
N ALA A 416 35.47 -12.15 -7.01
CA ALA A 416 35.28 -13.60 -7.10
C ALA A 416 34.47 -14.15 -5.92
N ARG A 417 34.69 -13.63 -4.70
CA ARG A 417 33.89 -13.99 -3.51
C ARG A 417 32.44 -13.50 -3.62
N GLU A 418 32.21 -12.26 -4.05
CA GLU A 418 30.85 -11.76 -4.30
C GLU A 418 30.11 -12.62 -5.34
N TYR A 419 30.75 -12.92 -6.47
CA TYR A 419 30.16 -13.73 -7.53
C TYR A 419 29.78 -15.13 -7.03
N CYS A 420 30.68 -15.79 -6.29
CA CYS A 420 30.43 -17.08 -5.67
C CYS A 420 29.27 -17.01 -4.65
N GLN A 421 29.23 -15.97 -3.81
CA GLN A 421 28.13 -15.76 -2.85
C GLN A 421 26.78 -15.52 -3.54
N ARG A 422 26.74 -14.78 -4.66
CA ARG A 422 25.51 -14.58 -5.45
C ARG A 422 25.02 -15.89 -6.07
N GLN A 423 25.91 -16.68 -6.67
CA GLN A 423 25.55 -18.01 -7.19
C GLN A 423 25.05 -18.96 -6.09
N ILE A 424 25.69 -18.97 -4.92
CA ILE A 424 25.21 -19.74 -3.75
C ILE A 424 23.84 -19.23 -3.27
N ALA A 425 23.61 -17.92 -3.26
CA ALA A 425 22.32 -17.34 -2.89
C ALA A 425 21.21 -17.67 -3.90
N GLU A 426 21.49 -17.65 -5.21
CA GLU A 426 20.56 -18.05 -6.28
C GLU A 426 20.21 -19.54 -6.19
N VAL A 427 21.21 -20.42 -6.03
CA VAL A 427 20.99 -21.87 -5.85
C VAL A 427 20.21 -22.15 -4.57
N ASN A 428 20.50 -21.46 -3.46
CA ASN A 428 19.73 -21.61 -2.22
C ASN A 428 18.30 -21.05 -2.35
N ALA A 429 18.09 -19.95 -3.08
CA ALA A 429 16.75 -19.42 -3.36
C ALA A 429 15.94 -20.39 -4.21
N LEU A 430 16.55 -20.99 -5.24
CA LEU A 430 15.92 -22.01 -6.09
C LEU A 430 15.64 -23.31 -5.30
N LYS A 431 16.57 -23.75 -4.44
CA LYS A 431 16.34 -24.88 -3.52
C LYS A 431 15.17 -24.60 -2.57
N ASN A 432 15.17 -23.44 -1.91
CA ASN A 432 14.07 -23.02 -1.03
C ASN A 432 12.72 -22.91 -1.78
N TYR A 433 12.73 -22.50 -3.05
CA TYR A 433 11.54 -22.50 -3.91
C TYR A 433 11.06 -23.93 -4.22
N LEU A 434 11.98 -24.83 -4.59
CA LEU A 434 11.65 -26.23 -4.88
C LEU A 434 11.22 -27.01 -3.64
N GLU A 435 11.76 -26.72 -2.45
CA GLU A 435 11.33 -27.30 -1.18
C GLU A 435 9.97 -26.75 -0.75
N LYS A 436 9.71 -25.44 -0.90
CA LYS A 436 8.36 -24.88 -0.73
C LYS A 436 7.36 -25.46 -1.72
N LYS A 437 7.77 -25.68 -2.98
CA LYS A 437 6.93 -26.37 -3.97
C LYS A 437 6.66 -27.81 -3.52
N LYS A 438 7.66 -28.59 -3.10
CA LYS A 438 7.44 -29.95 -2.55
C LYS A 438 6.51 -29.98 -1.34
N VAL A 439 6.58 -29.00 -0.44
CA VAL A 439 5.64 -28.90 0.70
C VAL A 439 4.21 -28.59 0.23
N ILE A 440 4.04 -27.71 -0.76
CA ILE A 440 2.74 -27.45 -1.40
C ILE A 440 2.24 -28.69 -2.15
N ASP A 441 3.10 -29.36 -2.90
CA ASP A 441 2.81 -30.58 -3.65
C ASP A 441 2.52 -31.78 -2.70
N GLN A 442 3.02 -31.76 -1.46
CA GLN A 442 2.65 -32.72 -0.40
C GLN A 442 1.32 -32.36 0.27
N LEU A 443 1.08 -31.09 0.61
CA LEU A 443 -0.20 -30.60 1.14
C LEU A 443 -1.36 -30.86 0.17
N LEU A 444 -1.11 -30.71 -1.13
CA LEU A 444 -2.07 -30.98 -2.20
C LEU A 444 -2.03 -32.45 -2.65
N GLY A 445 -0.94 -33.18 -2.42
CA GLY A 445 -0.67 -34.49 -3.04
C GLY A 445 -1.45 -35.65 -2.43
N THR A 446 -1.92 -35.51 -1.19
CA THR A 446 -2.73 -36.52 -0.50
C THR A 446 -4.24 -36.40 -0.75
N ASP A 447 -4.69 -35.31 -1.38
CA ASP A 447 -6.12 -34.96 -1.43
C ASP A 447 -6.84 -35.50 -2.66
N GLN A 448 -7.49 -36.66 -2.51
CA GLN A 448 -8.50 -37.19 -3.44
C GLN A 448 -9.87 -36.47 -3.34
N ARG A 449 -9.98 -35.40 -2.55
CA ARG A 449 -11.26 -34.73 -2.22
C ARG A 449 -11.92 -33.99 -3.40
N TYR A 450 -11.17 -33.60 -4.43
CA TYR A 450 -11.68 -32.90 -5.62
C TYR A 450 -10.88 -33.24 -6.88
N ARG A 451 -11.48 -33.11 -8.07
CA ARG A 451 -10.77 -33.26 -9.36
C ARG A 451 -9.83 -32.07 -9.56
N LYS A 452 -8.53 -32.34 -9.71
CA LYS A 452 -7.59 -31.35 -10.23
C LYS A 452 -7.71 -31.32 -11.74
N TYR A 453 -7.88 -30.13 -12.30
CA TYR A 453 -7.83 -29.87 -13.74
C TYR A 453 -6.53 -29.15 -14.09
N THR A 454 -5.99 -29.37 -15.28
CA THR A 454 -4.87 -28.60 -15.82
C THR A 454 -5.36 -27.29 -16.45
N ILE A 455 -4.45 -26.34 -16.67
CA ILE A 455 -4.82 -25.10 -17.35
C ILE A 455 -5.15 -25.33 -18.83
N GLU A 456 -4.56 -26.35 -19.47
CA GLU A 456 -4.83 -26.75 -20.84
C GLU A 456 -6.25 -27.33 -20.99
N GLU A 457 -6.67 -28.22 -20.07
CA GLU A 457 -8.06 -28.74 -20.01
C GLU A 457 -9.07 -27.57 -19.91
N ILE A 458 -8.80 -26.60 -19.03
CA ILE A 458 -9.67 -25.43 -18.82
C ILE A 458 -9.62 -24.47 -20.03
N PHE A 459 -8.45 -24.23 -20.63
CA PHE A 459 -8.29 -23.34 -21.78
C PHE A 459 -9.04 -23.88 -23.00
N ILE A 460 -8.96 -25.19 -23.26
CA ILE A 460 -9.73 -25.85 -24.33
C ILE A 460 -11.23 -25.78 -24.03
N ALA A 461 -11.65 -26.14 -22.82
CA ALA A 461 -13.07 -26.16 -22.43
C ALA A 461 -13.74 -24.78 -22.42
N THR A 462 -12.98 -23.70 -22.26
CA THR A 462 -13.45 -22.30 -22.31
C THR A 462 -13.22 -21.62 -23.67
N GLU A 463 -12.81 -22.37 -24.69
CA GLU A 463 -12.50 -21.87 -26.04
C GLU A 463 -11.50 -20.69 -25.99
N GLY A 464 -10.41 -20.87 -25.26
CA GLY A 464 -9.36 -19.87 -25.05
C GLY A 464 -9.76 -18.73 -24.10
N PHE A 465 -10.63 -18.99 -23.12
CA PHE A 465 -11.31 -17.99 -22.31
C PHE A 465 -12.12 -16.97 -23.14
N SER A 466 -12.85 -17.47 -24.16
CA SER A 466 -13.63 -16.65 -25.08
C SER A 466 -14.61 -15.71 -24.33
N PRO A 467 -14.69 -14.42 -24.71
CA PRO A 467 -15.65 -13.47 -24.14
C PRO A 467 -17.11 -13.93 -24.25
N GLU A 468 -17.45 -14.67 -25.29
CA GLU A 468 -18.81 -15.19 -25.54
C GLU A 468 -19.24 -16.26 -24.51
N LYS A 469 -18.28 -16.88 -23.80
CA LYS A 469 -18.55 -17.83 -22.73
C LYS A 469 -18.74 -17.16 -21.36
N VAL A 470 -18.51 -15.85 -21.22
CA VAL A 470 -18.61 -15.16 -19.93
C VAL A 470 -20.07 -15.07 -19.49
N ILE A 471 -20.39 -15.76 -18.40
CA ILE A 471 -21.74 -15.76 -17.79
C ILE A 471 -21.84 -14.80 -16.59
N GLY A 472 -20.71 -14.35 -16.05
CA GLY A 472 -20.65 -13.31 -15.02
C GLY A 472 -19.25 -12.71 -14.86
N GLU A 473 -19.18 -11.45 -14.47
CA GLU A 473 -17.96 -10.74 -14.08
C GLU A 473 -18.21 -9.91 -12.83
N GLY A 474 -17.28 -9.91 -11.88
CA GLY A 474 -17.41 -9.19 -10.62
C GLY A 474 -16.10 -9.12 -9.82
N GLY A 475 -16.20 -8.65 -8.57
CA GLY A 475 -15.02 -8.40 -7.71
C GLY A 475 -14.11 -9.62 -7.47
N TYR A 476 -14.66 -10.84 -7.59
CA TYR A 476 -13.93 -12.10 -7.40
C TYR A 476 -13.31 -12.66 -8.68
N GLY A 477 -13.67 -12.14 -9.87
CA GLY A 477 -13.14 -12.62 -11.15
C GLY A 477 -14.19 -12.70 -12.26
N LYS A 478 -13.87 -13.49 -13.29
CA LYS A 478 -14.80 -13.85 -14.39
C LYS A 478 -15.26 -15.29 -14.25
N VAL A 479 -16.50 -15.56 -14.62
CA VAL A 479 -17.09 -16.90 -14.67
C VAL A 479 -17.40 -17.24 -16.12
N TYR A 480 -16.87 -18.35 -16.60
CA TYR A 480 -17.01 -18.86 -17.96
C TYR A 480 -17.85 -20.14 -17.98
N ARG A 481 -18.80 -20.25 -18.91
CA ARG A 481 -19.50 -21.51 -19.22
C ARG A 481 -18.62 -22.41 -20.09
N CYS A 482 -18.48 -23.66 -19.71
CA CYS A 482 -17.67 -24.65 -20.42
C CYS A 482 -18.32 -26.05 -20.39
N SER A 483 -17.65 -27.02 -21.02
CA SER A 483 -17.90 -28.45 -20.82
C SER A 483 -16.57 -29.12 -20.49
N LEU A 484 -16.48 -29.78 -19.33
CA LEU A 484 -15.31 -30.52 -18.85
C LEU A 484 -15.75 -31.95 -18.57
N ASP A 485 -14.97 -32.94 -19.03
CA ASP A 485 -15.34 -34.37 -18.91
C ASP A 485 -16.79 -34.65 -19.42
N SER A 486 -17.15 -34.02 -20.55
CA SER A 486 -18.52 -33.98 -21.14
C SER A 486 -19.64 -33.43 -20.23
N THR A 487 -19.28 -32.85 -19.08
CA THR A 487 -20.20 -32.31 -18.08
C THR A 487 -20.29 -30.78 -18.19
N PRO A 488 -21.51 -30.20 -18.31
CA PRO A 488 -21.69 -28.75 -18.29
C PRO A 488 -21.19 -28.12 -16.98
N ALA A 489 -20.24 -27.20 -17.09
CA ALA A 489 -19.52 -26.62 -15.96
C ALA A 489 -19.38 -25.09 -16.04
N ALA A 490 -19.09 -24.48 -14.90
CA ALA A 490 -18.81 -23.06 -14.75
C ALA A 490 -17.42 -22.86 -14.13
N VAL A 491 -16.48 -22.29 -14.90
CA VAL A 491 -15.12 -21.99 -14.46
C VAL A 491 -15.05 -20.56 -13.94
N LYS A 492 -14.82 -20.38 -12.64
CA LYS A 492 -14.54 -19.09 -12.00
C LYS A 492 -13.03 -18.87 -11.93
N VAL A 493 -12.53 -17.85 -12.63
CA VAL A 493 -11.10 -17.48 -12.69
C VAL A 493 -10.82 -16.35 -11.71
N VAL A 494 -10.14 -16.67 -10.60
CA VAL A 494 -9.86 -15.76 -9.48
C VAL A 494 -8.47 -15.14 -9.63
N ARG A 495 -8.39 -13.80 -9.47
CA ARG A 495 -7.12 -13.08 -9.58
C ARG A 495 -6.26 -13.20 -8.32
N LEU A 496 -5.27 -14.10 -8.35
CA LEU A 496 -4.30 -14.37 -7.28
C LEU A 496 -3.22 -13.27 -7.11
N ASP A 497 -3.61 -11.99 -7.19
CA ASP A 497 -2.71 -10.82 -7.22
C ASP A 497 -1.80 -10.68 -5.96
N THR A 498 -2.17 -11.33 -4.85
CA THR A 498 -1.57 -11.16 -3.52
C THR A 498 -1.53 -12.48 -2.76
N PRO A 499 -0.55 -12.71 -1.87
CA PRO A 499 -0.43 -13.97 -1.14
C PRO A 499 -1.63 -14.25 -0.21
N GLU A 500 -2.26 -13.22 0.33
CA GLU A 500 -3.47 -13.32 1.17
C GLU A 500 -4.63 -13.93 0.37
N LYS A 501 -4.89 -13.41 -0.85
CA LYS A 501 -5.89 -13.98 -1.76
C LYS A 501 -5.57 -15.42 -2.17
N LYS A 502 -4.29 -15.78 -2.29
CA LYS A 502 -3.89 -17.17 -2.59
C LYS A 502 -4.16 -18.10 -1.41
N GLN A 503 -3.99 -17.64 -0.17
CA GLN A 503 -4.40 -18.40 1.01
C GLN A 503 -5.92 -18.49 1.15
N GLU A 504 -6.65 -17.40 0.86
CA GLU A 504 -8.11 -17.36 0.82
C GLU A 504 -8.67 -18.35 -0.22
N PHE A 505 -8.16 -18.32 -1.45
CA PHE A 505 -8.50 -19.27 -2.52
C PHE A 505 -8.21 -20.74 -2.13
N LEU A 506 -7.04 -21.03 -1.57
CA LEU A 506 -6.69 -22.40 -1.17
C LEU A 506 -7.60 -22.93 -0.05
N LYS A 507 -8.01 -22.04 0.88
CA LYS A 507 -8.98 -22.37 1.92
C LYS A 507 -10.41 -22.49 1.37
N GLU A 508 -10.79 -21.71 0.36
CA GLU A 508 -12.04 -21.87 -0.40
C GLU A 508 -12.08 -23.26 -1.05
N VAL A 509 -11.02 -23.71 -1.73
CA VAL A 509 -10.91 -25.07 -2.28
C VAL A 509 -11.04 -26.14 -1.19
N GLU A 510 -10.29 -26.01 -0.08
CA GLU A 510 -10.32 -26.96 1.04
C GLU A 510 -11.74 -27.13 1.59
N VAL A 511 -12.43 -26.03 1.89
CA VAL A 511 -13.80 -26.05 2.42
C VAL A 511 -14.79 -26.57 1.38
N LEU A 512 -14.83 -25.98 0.18
CA LEU A 512 -15.80 -26.31 -0.87
C LEU A 512 -15.72 -27.78 -1.32
N SER A 513 -14.53 -28.38 -1.36
CA SER A 513 -14.36 -29.80 -1.74
C SER A 513 -15.12 -30.77 -0.83
N GLN A 514 -15.43 -30.35 0.39
CA GLN A 514 -16.12 -31.13 1.42
C GLN A 514 -17.63 -30.84 1.49
N LEU A 515 -18.14 -29.80 0.80
CA LEU A 515 -19.55 -29.43 0.84
C LEU A 515 -20.35 -30.13 -0.27
N ARG A 516 -21.28 -31.00 0.13
CA ARG A 516 -22.25 -31.64 -0.77
C ARG A 516 -23.65 -31.57 -0.19
N HIS A 517 -24.48 -30.69 -0.75
CA HIS A 517 -25.87 -30.47 -0.31
C HIS A 517 -26.74 -30.04 -1.52
N PRO A 518 -28.01 -30.47 -1.62
CA PRO A 518 -28.86 -30.14 -2.79
C PRO A 518 -29.07 -28.65 -3.06
N HIS A 519 -28.86 -27.80 -2.06
CA HIS A 519 -29.05 -26.33 -2.13
C HIS A 519 -27.76 -25.52 -1.92
N VAL A 520 -26.60 -26.12 -2.16
CA VAL A 520 -25.30 -25.43 -2.27
C VAL A 520 -24.67 -25.85 -3.60
N VAL A 521 -24.06 -24.91 -4.34
CA VAL A 521 -23.44 -25.20 -5.65
C VAL A 521 -22.22 -26.10 -5.45
N LEU A 522 -22.21 -27.22 -6.17
CA LEU A 522 -21.16 -28.23 -6.07
C LEU A 522 -19.88 -27.78 -6.78
N LEU A 523 -18.76 -27.83 -6.06
CA LEU A 523 -17.43 -27.81 -6.65
C LEU A 523 -17.16 -29.19 -7.29
N LEU A 524 -16.96 -29.21 -8.62
CA LEU A 524 -16.53 -30.38 -9.37
C LEU A 524 -15.00 -30.57 -9.25
N GLY A 525 -14.25 -29.47 -9.30
CA GLY A 525 -12.80 -29.48 -9.26
C GLY A 525 -12.15 -28.10 -9.23
N ALA A 526 -10.83 -28.04 -9.36
CA ALA A 526 -10.07 -26.78 -9.39
C ALA A 526 -8.72 -26.93 -10.13
N CYS A 527 -8.15 -25.80 -10.55
CA CYS A 527 -6.74 -25.65 -10.93
C CYS A 527 -6.10 -24.58 -10.02
N PRO A 528 -5.56 -24.98 -8.84
CA PRO A 528 -5.02 -24.04 -7.85
C PRO A 528 -3.76 -23.29 -8.27
N GLU A 529 -3.08 -23.78 -9.30
CA GLU A 529 -1.89 -23.18 -9.90
C GLU A 529 -2.25 -21.86 -10.59
N ASN A 530 -3.40 -21.83 -11.27
CA ASN A 530 -3.90 -20.72 -12.08
C ASN A 530 -5.09 -19.96 -11.44
N GLY A 531 -5.60 -20.41 -10.29
CA GLY A 531 -6.70 -19.75 -9.59
C GLY A 531 -8.08 -20.04 -10.17
N CYS A 532 -8.29 -21.21 -10.77
CA CYS A 532 -9.58 -21.58 -11.37
C CYS A 532 -10.36 -22.53 -10.44
N LEU A 533 -11.64 -22.24 -10.20
CA LEU A 533 -12.60 -23.13 -9.54
C LEU A 533 -13.61 -23.64 -10.58
N VAL A 534 -13.94 -24.92 -10.56
CA VAL A 534 -14.84 -25.57 -11.51
C VAL A 534 -16.09 -26.03 -10.78
N TYR A 535 -17.22 -25.39 -11.08
CA TYR A 535 -18.53 -25.67 -10.50
C TYR A 535 -19.47 -26.36 -11.49
N GLU A 536 -20.55 -26.96 -10.99
CA GLU A 536 -21.70 -27.33 -11.84
C GLU A 536 -22.30 -26.08 -12.54
N TYR A 537 -22.67 -26.21 -13.81
CA TYR A 537 -23.37 -25.14 -14.53
C TYR A 537 -24.87 -25.17 -14.25
N LEU A 538 -25.44 -24.07 -13.72
CA LEU A 538 -26.88 -23.94 -13.51
C LEU A 538 -27.51 -23.06 -14.60
N GLU A 539 -28.47 -23.63 -15.33
CA GLU A 539 -28.87 -23.11 -16.64
C GLU A 539 -29.78 -21.88 -16.58
N ASN A 540 -30.50 -21.68 -15.48
CA ASN A 540 -31.45 -20.58 -15.34
C ASN A 540 -30.81 -19.29 -14.77
N GLY A 541 -29.52 -19.26 -14.45
CA GLY A 541 -28.83 -18.05 -13.99
C GLY A 541 -29.10 -17.71 -12.52
N SER A 542 -28.95 -16.43 -12.14
CA SER A 542 -29.14 -15.99 -10.75
C SER A 542 -30.56 -15.49 -10.47
N LEU A 543 -30.95 -15.55 -9.19
CA LEU A 543 -32.24 -15.08 -8.69
C LEU A 543 -32.42 -13.55 -8.88
N GLU A 544 -31.32 -12.81 -8.93
CA GLU A 544 -31.29 -11.37 -9.22
C GLU A 544 -31.83 -11.02 -10.60
N GLU A 545 -31.58 -11.87 -11.60
CA GLU A 545 -32.09 -11.70 -12.96
C GLU A 545 -33.63 -11.78 -12.98
N TYR A 546 -34.22 -12.63 -12.14
CA TYR A 546 -35.67 -12.78 -12.02
C TYR A 546 -36.32 -11.68 -11.18
N ILE A 547 -35.72 -11.26 -10.07
CA ILE A 547 -36.27 -10.19 -9.22
C ILE A 547 -36.30 -8.84 -9.97
N PHE A 548 -35.26 -8.56 -10.76
CA PHE A 548 -35.14 -7.29 -11.50
C PHE A 548 -35.41 -7.42 -13.01
N HIS A 549 -36.04 -8.51 -13.45
CA HIS A 549 -36.48 -8.74 -14.84
C HIS A 549 -35.36 -8.53 -15.88
N GLN A 550 -34.12 -8.86 -15.52
CA GLN A 550 -32.95 -8.72 -16.39
C GLN A 550 -32.92 -9.81 -17.45
N LYS A 551 -32.16 -9.60 -18.54
CA LYS A 551 -31.96 -10.61 -19.62
C LYS A 551 -33.27 -11.20 -20.17
N ASN A 552 -34.37 -10.43 -20.13
CA ASN A 552 -35.72 -10.83 -20.52
C ASN A 552 -36.26 -12.09 -19.79
N LYS A 553 -35.83 -12.33 -18.53
CA LYS A 553 -36.35 -13.42 -17.72
C LYS A 553 -37.84 -13.22 -17.39
N PRO A 554 -38.70 -14.26 -17.55
CA PRO A 554 -40.08 -14.18 -17.12
C PRO A 554 -40.18 -14.13 -15.59
N PRO A 555 -41.22 -13.51 -15.01
CA PRO A 555 -41.39 -13.45 -13.55
C PRO A 555 -41.54 -14.86 -12.95
N LEU A 556 -40.94 -15.09 -11.78
CA LEU A 556 -41.15 -16.36 -11.06
C LEU A 556 -42.57 -16.41 -10.46
N PRO A 557 -43.36 -17.48 -10.64
CA PRO A 557 -44.61 -17.68 -9.91
C PRO A 557 -44.37 -17.73 -8.39
N TRP A 558 -45.34 -17.27 -7.58
CA TRP A 558 -45.20 -17.18 -6.12
C TRP A 558 -44.74 -18.51 -5.48
N PHE A 559 -45.23 -19.64 -5.97
CA PHE A 559 -44.89 -20.96 -5.41
C PHE A 559 -43.43 -21.37 -5.67
N ILE A 560 -42.83 -20.90 -6.77
CA ILE A 560 -41.38 -21.05 -6.99
C ILE A 560 -40.63 -20.16 -6.01
N ARG A 561 -41.06 -18.91 -5.80
CA ARG A 561 -40.42 -18.00 -4.82
C ARG A 561 -40.45 -18.57 -3.40
N PHE A 562 -41.59 -19.11 -2.96
CA PHE A 562 -41.75 -19.81 -1.69
C PHE A 562 -40.80 -21.01 -1.59
N ARG A 563 -40.69 -21.82 -2.65
CA ARG A 563 -39.79 -22.97 -2.70
C ARG A 563 -38.33 -22.53 -2.59
N VAL A 564 -37.90 -21.54 -3.37
CA VAL A 564 -36.54 -20.97 -3.33
C VAL A 564 -36.17 -20.47 -1.94
N ILE A 565 -37.09 -19.80 -1.22
CA ILE A 565 -36.85 -19.34 0.15
C ILE A 565 -36.60 -20.54 1.09
N PHE A 566 -37.40 -21.59 1.01
CA PHE A 566 -37.23 -22.81 1.82
C PHE A 566 -35.94 -23.59 1.48
N GLU A 567 -35.64 -23.73 0.19
CA GLU A 567 -34.42 -24.36 -0.33
C GLU A 567 -33.15 -23.62 0.16
N VAL A 568 -33.14 -22.28 0.07
CA VAL A 568 -32.05 -21.44 0.59
C VAL A 568 -31.94 -21.52 2.11
N ALA A 569 -33.05 -21.57 2.86
CA ALA A 569 -33.02 -21.79 4.31
C ALA A 569 -32.36 -23.13 4.66
N CYS A 570 -32.67 -24.20 3.91
CA CYS A 570 -32.03 -25.51 4.07
C CYS A 570 -30.53 -25.45 3.73
N GLY A 571 -30.15 -24.73 2.66
CA GLY A 571 -28.75 -24.48 2.31
C GLY A 571 -27.97 -23.77 3.40
N LEU A 572 -28.52 -22.69 3.97
CA LEU A 572 -27.93 -21.98 5.10
C LEU A 572 -27.83 -22.86 6.35
N ALA A 573 -28.89 -23.60 6.69
CA ALA A 573 -28.88 -24.48 7.85
C ALA A 573 -27.84 -25.61 7.74
N PHE A 574 -27.55 -26.11 6.53
CA PHE A 574 -26.45 -27.03 6.27
C PHE A 574 -25.08 -26.37 6.55
N LEU A 575 -24.82 -25.19 5.99
CA LEU A 575 -23.57 -24.44 6.24
C LEU A 575 -23.38 -24.12 7.74
N HIS A 576 -24.44 -23.65 8.40
CA HIS A 576 -24.46 -23.33 9.83
C HIS A 576 -24.36 -24.57 10.74
N SER A 577 -24.59 -25.78 10.21
CA SER A 577 -24.44 -27.06 10.92
C SER A 577 -23.12 -27.78 10.65
N SER A 578 -22.25 -27.21 9.81
CA SER A 578 -21.00 -27.83 9.40
C SER A 578 -20.06 -28.07 10.59
N LYS A 579 -19.28 -29.14 10.51
CA LYS A 579 -18.32 -29.57 11.53
C LYS A 579 -16.92 -29.75 10.88
N PRO A 580 -15.82 -29.46 11.60
CA PRO A 580 -15.73 -29.11 13.01
C PRO A 580 -16.24 -27.70 13.37
N GLU A 581 -16.18 -26.75 12.43
CA GLU A 581 -16.60 -25.36 12.65
C GLU A 581 -17.79 -24.97 11.74
N PRO A 582 -18.79 -24.21 12.24
CA PRO A 582 -19.85 -23.65 11.42
C PRO A 582 -19.33 -22.69 10.34
N ILE A 583 -19.97 -22.72 9.17
CA ILE A 583 -19.63 -21.89 8.00
C ILE A 583 -20.65 -20.75 7.88
N VAL A 584 -20.21 -19.50 8.04
CA VAL A 584 -21.05 -18.30 7.78
C VAL A 584 -20.74 -17.76 6.39
N HIS A 585 -21.75 -17.55 5.55
CA HIS A 585 -21.65 -17.22 4.13
C HIS A 585 -21.15 -15.78 3.85
N ARG A 586 -21.62 -14.80 4.63
CA ARG A 586 -21.20 -13.38 4.68
C ARG A 586 -21.49 -12.53 3.43
N ASP A 587 -21.72 -13.11 2.26
CA ASP A 587 -22.18 -12.39 1.05
C ASP A 587 -23.40 -13.07 0.41
N LEU A 588 -24.41 -13.37 1.23
CA LEU A 588 -25.68 -13.88 0.72
C LEU A 588 -26.49 -12.74 0.08
N LYS A 589 -26.92 -12.92 -1.17
CA LYS A 589 -27.70 -11.96 -1.98
C LYS A 589 -28.37 -12.69 -3.16
N PRO A 590 -29.36 -12.10 -3.84
CA PRO A 590 -30.01 -12.72 -5.00
C PRO A 590 -29.02 -13.11 -6.12
N GLY A 591 -27.97 -12.31 -6.37
CA GLY A 591 -26.94 -12.64 -7.36
C GLY A 591 -26.13 -13.91 -7.05
N ASN A 592 -26.06 -14.30 -5.77
CA ASN A 592 -25.37 -15.50 -5.29
C ASN A 592 -26.33 -16.69 -5.02
N ILE A 593 -27.59 -16.60 -5.45
CA ILE A 593 -28.53 -17.73 -5.45
C ILE A 593 -28.78 -18.10 -6.91
N LEU A 594 -28.30 -19.27 -7.33
CA LEU A 594 -28.40 -19.74 -8.71
C LEU A 594 -29.52 -20.77 -8.87
N LEU A 595 -30.14 -20.82 -10.04
CA LEU A 595 -31.27 -21.70 -10.37
C LEU A 595 -30.88 -22.68 -11.48
N ASN A 596 -31.11 -23.98 -11.26
CA ASN A 596 -30.97 -24.99 -12.33
C ASN A 596 -32.20 -25.00 -13.25
N ARG A 597 -32.17 -25.82 -14.31
CA ARG A 597 -33.26 -26.03 -15.28
C ARG A 597 -34.64 -26.31 -14.67
N ASN A 598 -34.70 -26.92 -13.48
CA ASN A 598 -35.94 -27.24 -12.77
C ASN A 598 -36.35 -26.15 -11.74
N TYR A 599 -35.71 -24.98 -11.81
CA TYR A 599 -35.81 -23.87 -10.86
C TYR A 599 -35.45 -24.25 -9.42
N VAL A 600 -34.67 -25.32 -9.20
CA VAL A 600 -34.14 -25.65 -7.86
C VAL A 600 -32.98 -24.71 -7.59
N SER A 601 -33.05 -24.03 -6.46
CA SER A 601 -32.04 -23.05 -6.04
C SER A 601 -30.87 -23.68 -5.31
N LYS A 602 -29.70 -23.07 -5.51
CA LYS A 602 -28.44 -23.39 -4.83
C LYS A 602 -27.69 -22.11 -4.46
N ILE A 603 -27.13 -22.09 -3.26
CA ILE A 603 -26.26 -21.01 -2.79
C ILE A 603 -24.88 -21.15 -3.47
N ALA A 604 -24.44 -20.08 -4.13
CA ALA A 604 -23.15 -19.95 -4.82
C ALA A 604 -22.26 -18.91 -4.11
N ASP A 605 -20.99 -18.83 -4.51
CA ASP A 605 -20.03 -17.82 -4.01
C ASP A 605 -19.79 -17.84 -2.47
N VAL A 606 -19.80 -19.06 -1.92
CA VAL A 606 -19.39 -19.39 -0.54
C VAL A 606 -17.89 -19.11 -0.28
N GLY A 607 -17.15 -18.53 -1.23
CA GLY A 607 -15.72 -18.22 -1.11
C GLY A 607 -15.36 -17.13 -0.08
N LEU A 608 -16.30 -16.24 0.26
CA LEU A 608 -16.13 -15.32 1.41
C LEU A 608 -16.41 -15.98 2.76
N ALA A 609 -16.87 -17.22 2.77
CA ALA A 609 -17.36 -17.85 3.97
C ALA A 609 -16.23 -18.16 4.95
N LYS A 610 -16.49 -17.90 6.22
CA LYS A 610 -15.50 -18.04 7.28
C LYS A 610 -15.92 -19.13 8.24
N LEU A 611 -15.04 -20.10 8.45
CA LEU A 611 -15.10 -21.02 9.59
C LEU A 611 -15.02 -20.22 10.89
N VAL A 612 -16.01 -20.40 11.77
CA VAL A 612 -16.15 -19.61 13.00
C VAL A 612 -15.57 -20.37 14.20
N THR A 613 -14.29 -20.12 14.46
CA THR A 613 -13.50 -20.70 15.56
C THR A 613 -14.11 -20.48 16.95
N ASP A 614 -14.80 -19.36 17.14
CA ASP A 614 -15.56 -19.06 18.36
C ASP A 614 -16.91 -18.48 17.98
N VAL A 615 -17.98 -19.23 18.26
CA VAL A 615 -19.35 -18.73 18.17
C VAL A 615 -19.58 -17.77 19.34
N ALA A 616 -19.39 -16.48 19.11
CA ALA A 616 -19.64 -15.45 20.11
C ALA A 616 -21.14 -15.47 20.51
N PRO A 617 -21.48 -15.62 21.82
CA PRO A 617 -22.87 -15.68 22.27
C PRO A 617 -23.72 -14.47 21.85
N ASP A 618 -24.99 -14.70 21.49
CA ASP A 618 -25.94 -13.66 21.02
C ASP A 618 -26.13 -12.50 22.01
N ASN A 619 -25.85 -12.71 23.30
CA ASN A 619 -25.91 -11.69 24.35
C ASN A 619 -24.62 -10.85 24.50
N VAL A 620 -23.48 -11.27 23.93
CA VAL A 620 -22.16 -10.61 24.11
C VAL A 620 -21.66 -9.93 22.83
N THR A 621 -21.67 -8.60 22.81
CA THR A 621 -21.12 -7.78 21.72
C THR A 621 -19.59 -7.65 21.83
N MET A 622 -18.85 -8.64 21.33
CA MET A 622 -17.37 -8.62 21.33
C MET A 622 -16.80 -8.11 19.99
N TYR A 623 -16.24 -6.90 20.02
CA TYR A 623 -15.52 -6.32 18.88
C TYR A 623 -14.35 -7.21 18.42
N ARG A 624 -14.32 -7.58 17.13
CA ARG A 624 -13.24 -8.37 16.53
C ARG A 624 -12.70 -7.69 15.27
N HIS A 625 -11.39 -7.73 15.07
CA HIS A 625 -10.72 -7.23 13.85
C HIS A 625 -10.90 -8.22 12.67
N SER A 626 -12.15 -8.50 12.30
CA SER A 626 -12.47 -9.19 11.05
C SER A 626 -12.36 -8.21 9.87
N VAL A 627 -11.86 -8.68 8.72
CA VAL A 627 -11.99 -7.94 7.45
C VAL A 627 -13.49 -7.86 7.12
N LEU A 628 -14.03 -6.64 7.04
CA LEU A 628 -15.41 -6.41 6.63
C LEU A 628 -15.59 -6.82 5.17
N ALA A 629 -16.54 -7.73 4.93
CA ALA A 629 -16.89 -8.27 3.61
C ALA A 629 -18.39 -8.58 3.55
N GLY A 630 -18.96 -8.48 2.35
CA GLY A 630 -20.40 -8.60 2.05
C GLY A 630 -20.89 -7.46 1.15
N THR A 631 -22.05 -7.62 0.52
CA THR A 631 -22.66 -6.62 -0.38
C THR A 631 -23.54 -5.62 0.37
N LEU A 632 -23.44 -4.33 0.01
CA LEU A 632 -24.20 -3.24 0.63
C LEU A 632 -25.72 -3.53 0.69
N HIS A 633 -26.36 -3.11 1.78
CA HIS A 633 -27.74 -3.41 2.18
C HIS A 633 -28.01 -4.86 2.66
N TYR A 634 -27.22 -5.84 2.25
CA TYR A 634 -27.28 -7.23 2.75
C TYR A 634 -26.35 -7.49 3.95
N ILE A 635 -25.35 -6.64 4.19
CA ILE A 635 -24.50 -6.70 5.39
C ILE A 635 -25.33 -6.45 6.65
N ASP A 636 -25.33 -7.41 7.58
CA ASP A 636 -25.89 -7.28 8.94
C ASP A 636 -25.40 -5.98 9.64
N PRO A 637 -26.30 -5.06 10.03
CA PRO A 637 -25.96 -3.78 10.67
C PRO A 637 -25.19 -3.91 11.98
N GLU A 638 -25.33 -5.02 12.71
CA GLU A 638 -24.57 -5.25 13.93
C GLU A 638 -23.14 -5.73 13.61
N TYR A 639 -22.97 -6.64 12.65
CA TYR A 639 -21.66 -7.06 12.13
C TYR A 639 -20.90 -5.89 11.49
N HIS A 640 -21.56 -5.05 10.68
CA HIS A 640 -21.00 -3.82 10.11
C HIS A 640 -20.38 -2.89 11.18
N ARG A 641 -21.06 -2.78 12.32
CA ARG A 641 -20.69 -1.91 13.45
C ARG A 641 -19.65 -2.51 14.41
N THR A 642 -19.45 -3.83 14.41
CA THR A 642 -18.69 -4.55 15.45
C THR A 642 -17.52 -5.40 14.93
N GLY A 643 -17.56 -5.82 13.66
CA GLY A 643 -16.66 -6.83 13.11
C GLY A 643 -16.91 -8.26 13.60
N THR A 644 -17.97 -8.48 14.40
CA THR A 644 -18.35 -9.78 14.96
C THR A 644 -19.17 -10.56 13.93
N ILE A 645 -18.64 -11.70 13.45
CA ILE A 645 -19.31 -12.59 12.49
C ILE A 645 -20.11 -13.64 13.29
N ARG A 646 -21.39 -13.84 12.95
CA ARG A 646 -22.29 -14.86 13.55
C ARG A 646 -23.17 -15.50 12.48
N LEU A 647 -23.74 -16.67 12.78
CA LEU A 647 -24.68 -17.40 11.92
C LEU A 647 -25.89 -16.52 11.54
N LYS A 648 -26.49 -15.84 12.53
CA LYS A 648 -27.60 -14.89 12.35
C LYS A 648 -27.25 -13.62 11.54
N SER A 649 -26.01 -13.43 11.11
CA SER A 649 -25.66 -12.37 10.15
C SER A 649 -26.06 -12.75 8.71
N ASP A 650 -26.01 -14.03 8.33
CA ASP A 650 -26.58 -14.50 7.06
C ASP A 650 -28.12 -14.43 7.08
N LEU A 651 -28.72 -14.63 8.27
CA LEU A 651 -30.16 -14.60 8.46
C LEU A 651 -30.76 -13.20 8.19
N TYR A 652 -30.02 -12.12 8.50
CA TYR A 652 -30.39 -10.76 8.10
C TYR A 652 -30.49 -10.63 6.58
N ALA A 653 -29.45 -11.05 5.84
CA ALA A 653 -29.44 -11.02 4.39
C ALA A 653 -30.57 -11.88 3.79
N PHE A 654 -30.83 -13.05 4.37
CA PHE A 654 -31.96 -13.91 4.01
C PHE A 654 -33.32 -13.23 4.23
N GLY A 655 -33.49 -12.49 5.33
CA GLY A 655 -34.66 -11.65 5.57
C GLY A 655 -34.90 -10.63 4.46
N ILE A 656 -33.85 -9.89 4.04
CA ILE A 656 -33.93 -8.97 2.90
C ILE A 656 -34.37 -9.69 1.62
N ILE A 657 -33.79 -10.86 1.32
CA ILE A 657 -34.10 -11.65 0.12
C ILE A 657 -35.57 -12.11 0.10
N ILE A 658 -36.14 -12.50 1.26
CA ILE A 658 -37.58 -12.81 1.37
C ILE A 658 -38.43 -11.59 0.95
N LEU A 659 -38.14 -10.42 1.52
CA LEU A 659 -38.92 -9.21 1.23
C LEU A 659 -38.80 -8.78 -0.24
N GLN A 660 -37.63 -8.95 -0.86
CA GLN A 660 -37.43 -8.68 -2.28
C GLN A 660 -38.18 -9.67 -3.17
N LEU A 661 -38.22 -10.96 -2.82
CA LEU A 661 -38.99 -11.95 -3.57
C LEU A 661 -40.51 -11.70 -3.51
N LEU A 662 -41.02 -11.12 -2.42
CA LEU A 662 -42.43 -10.76 -2.32
C LEU A 662 -42.77 -9.47 -3.11
N THR A 663 -41.86 -8.51 -3.22
CA THR A 663 -42.16 -7.15 -3.70
C THR A 663 -41.51 -6.75 -5.03
N ALA A 664 -40.50 -7.49 -5.49
CA ALA A 664 -39.61 -7.14 -6.61
C ALA A 664 -38.93 -5.75 -6.50
N ARG A 665 -38.67 -5.29 -5.27
CA ARG A 665 -38.08 -3.97 -4.99
C ARG A 665 -36.57 -4.04 -4.68
N GLN A 666 -35.92 -2.89 -4.82
CA GLN A 666 -34.56 -2.68 -4.30
C GLN A 666 -34.56 -2.76 -2.76
N PRO A 667 -33.45 -3.18 -2.11
CA PRO A 667 -33.42 -3.41 -0.67
C PRO A 667 -33.43 -2.11 0.16
N ASN A 668 -33.11 -0.96 -0.46
CA ASN A 668 -33.00 0.34 0.18
C ASN A 668 -34.33 0.75 0.84
N GLY A 669 -34.37 0.80 2.18
CA GLY A 669 -35.57 1.14 2.95
C GLY A 669 -36.67 0.07 2.95
N LEU A 670 -36.43 -1.10 2.34
CA LEU A 670 -37.46 -2.11 2.08
C LEU A 670 -38.08 -2.69 3.35
N VAL A 671 -37.27 -2.94 4.39
CA VAL A 671 -37.72 -3.48 5.69
C VAL A 671 -38.81 -2.59 6.29
N HIS A 672 -38.50 -1.32 6.51
CA HIS A 672 -39.44 -0.33 7.07
C HIS A 672 -40.68 -0.11 6.17
N ALA A 673 -40.52 -0.18 4.85
CA ALA A 673 -41.65 -0.08 3.93
C ALA A 673 -42.62 -1.27 4.08
N VAL A 674 -42.12 -2.50 4.07
CA VAL A 674 -42.96 -3.71 4.23
C VAL A 674 -43.53 -3.80 5.65
N GLU A 675 -42.76 -3.45 6.68
CA GLU A 675 -43.24 -3.36 8.07
C GLU A 675 -44.45 -2.43 8.19
N ASN A 676 -44.37 -1.22 7.62
CA ASN A 676 -45.49 -0.29 7.59
C ASN A 676 -46.71 -0.86 6.83
N ALA A 677 -46.52 -1.58 5.74
CA ALA A 677 -47.61 -2.16 4.96
C ALA A 677 -48.26 -3.36 5.67
N VAL A 678 -47.48 -4.21 6.34
CA VAL A 678 -48.00 -5.30 7.20
C VAL A 678 -48.79 -4.72 8.38
N ASN A 679 -48.26 -3.69 9.05
CA ASN A 679 -48.91 -3.06 10.20
C ASN A 679 -50.18 -2.27 9.83
N LYS A 680 -50.33 -1.87 8.56
CA LYS A 680 -51.52 -1.16 8.03
C LYS A 680 -52.48 -2.07 7.25
N GLY A 681 -52.15 -3.35 7.05
CA GLY A 681 -52.94 -4.28 6.22
C GLY A 681 -52.85 -4.00 4.71
N THR A 682 -51.92 -3.15 4.25
CA THR A 682 -51.77 -2.76 2.83
C THR A 682 -50.68 -3.54 2.09
N LEU A 683 -50.20 -4.67 2.63
CA LEU A 683 -49.13 -5.49 2.04
C LEU A 683 -49.38 -5.81 0.55
N THR A 684 -50.63 -6.08 0.17
CA THR A 684 -51.05 -6.38 -1.22
C THR A 684 -50.65 -5.29 -2.22
N GLU A 685 -50.59 -4.02 -1.82
CA GLU A 685 -50.13 -2.90 -2.66
C GLU A 685 -48.62 -2.91 -2.90
N MET A 686 -47.87 -3.56 -2.01
CA MET A 686 -46.43 -3.70 -2.08
C MET A 686 -45.93 -4.92 -2.84
N LEU A 687 -46.77 -5.95 -2.97
CA LEU A 687 -46.42 -7.19 -3.67
C LEU A 687 -46.07 -6.95 -5.15
N ASP A 688 -45.25 -7.84 -5.69
CA ASP A 688 -44.87 -7.83 -7.10
C ASP A 688 -46.10 -8.08 -7.99
N LYS A 689 -46.46 -7.05 -8.75
CA LYS A 689 -47.63 -6.99 -9.64
C LYS A 689 -47.53 -7.87 -10.88
N SER A 690 -46.36 -8.45 -11.16
CA SER A 690 -46.18 -9.45 -12.21
C SER A 690 -46.80 -10.81 -11.87
N VAL A 691 -47.12 -11.04 -10.59
CA VAL A 691 -47.79 -12.24 -10.08
C VAL A 691 -49.18 -11.83 -9.56
N THR A 692 -50.23 -12.49 -10.06
CA THR A 692 -51.62 -12.07 -9.85
C THR A 692 -52.40 -12.96 -8.87
N ASP A 693 -51.86 -14.13 -8.53
CA ASP A 693 -52.50 -15.21 -7.78
C ASP A 693 -51.91 -15.42 -6.37
N TRP A 694 -51.35 -14.35 -5.78
CA TRP A 694 -50.70 -14.39 -4.47
C TRP A 694 -51.62 -14.97 -3.35
N PRO A 695 -51.18 -16.00 -2.61
CA PRO A 695 -51.92 -16.53 -1.47
C PRO A 695 -51.72 -15.60 -0.25
N LEU A 696 -52.56 -14.56 -0.15
CA LEU A 696 -52.31 -13.40 0.72
C LEU A 696 -51.99 -13.76 2.18
N ALA A 697 -52.71 -14.69 2.81
CA ALA A 697 -52.48 -15.08 4.20
C ALA A 697 -51.10 -15.74 4.40
N GLU A 698 -50.74 -16.69 3.54
CA GLU A 698 -49.43 -17.34 3.54
C GLU A 698 -48.29 -16.39 3.15
N THR A 699 -48.57 -15.41 2.28
CA THR A 699 -47.65 -14.34 1.89
C THR A 699 -47.39 -13.34 3.02
N GLU A 700 -48.42 -13.01 3.81
CA GLU A 700 -48.31 -12.10 4.97
C GLU A 700 -47.58 -12.76 6.14
N GLU A 701 -47.77 -14.07 6.37
CA GLU A 701 -46.94 -14.84 7.29
C GLU A 701 -45.47 -14.86 6.84
N LEU A 702 -45.22 -15.12 5.54
CA LEU A 702 -43.87 -15.11 4.99
C LEU A 702 -43.20 -13.74 5.08
N ALA A 703 -43.94 -12.65 4.88
CA ALA A 703 -43.46 -11.28 5.10
C ALA A 703 -43.06 -11.05 6.57
N ARG A 704 -43.85 -11.52 7.54
CA ARG A 704 -43.49 -11.43 8.97
C ARG A 704 -42.23 -12.23 9.32
N ILE A 705 -42.00 -13.39 8.71
CA ILE A 705 -40.73 -14.13 8.85
C ILE A 705 -39.57 -13.33 8.25
N GLY A 706 -39.75 -12.76 7.05
CA GLY A 706 -38.74 -11.89 6.42
C GLY A 706 -38.33 -10.69 7.29
N LEU A 707 -39.32 -10.01 7.89
CA LEU A 707 -39.10 -8.90 8.82
C LEU A 707 -38.35 -9.34 10.09
N LYS A 708 -38.79 -10.41 10.76
CA LYS A 708 -38.09 -10.98 11.94
C LYS A 708 -36.64 -11.36 11.65
N CYS A 709 -36.38 -11.94 10.49
CA CYS A 709 -35.02 -12.28 10.04
C CYS A 709 -34.17 -11.02 9.81
N ALA A 710 -34.76 -9.95 9.27
CA ALA A 710 -34.11 -8.68 8.97
C ALA A 710 -33.92 -7.73 10.18
N GLU A 711 -34.14 -8.20 11.41
CA GLU A 711 -34.04 -7.35 12.61
C GLU A 711 -32.66 -6.71 12.83
N PHE A 712 -32.62 -5.50 13.41
CA PHE A 712 -31.39 -4.72 13.58
C PHE A 712 -30.45 -5.27 14.68
N ARG A 713 -30.99 -5.99 15.67
CA ARG A 713 -30.22 -6.62 16.75
C ARG A 713 -30.13 -8.12 16.50
N CYS A 714 -28.93 -8.69 16.58
CA CYS A 714 -28.70 -10.10 16.30
C CYS A 714 -29.53 -11.06 17.18
N ARG A 715 -29.79 -10.66 18.43
CA ARG A 715 -30.56 -11.44 19.41
C ARG A 715 -32.07 -11.49 19.16
N ASP A 716 -32.62 -10.54 18.41
CA ASP A 716 -34.07 -10.46 18.14
C ASP A 716 -34.46 -11.35 16.95
N ARG A 717 -33.47 -11.72 16.13
CA ARG A 717 -33.66 -12.61 14.99
C ARG A 717 -33.92 -14.04 15.48
N PRO A 718 -34.90 -14.75 14.87
CA PRO A 718 -35.28 -16.10 15.26
C PRO A 718 -34.17 -17.13 15.02
N ASP A 719 -34.33 -18.35 15.53
CA ASP A 719 -33.48 -19.46 15.12
C ASP A 719 -33.87 -20.01 13.73
N LEU A 720 -32.86 -20.29 12.89
CA LEU A 720 -33.06 -20.76 11.52
C LEU A 720 -33.70 -22.16 11.47
N LYS A 721 -33.35 -23.07 12.39
CA LYS A 721 -33.84 -24.45 12.42
C LYS A 721 -35.13 -24.60 13.20
N GLU A 722 -35.21 -24.00 14.38
CA GLU A 722 -36.30 -24.27 15.32
C GLU A 722 -37.53 -23.39 15.06
N GLU A 723 -37.35 -22.19 14.49
CA GLU A 723 -38.45 -21.26 14.20
C GLU A 723 -38.70 -21.05 12.69
N VAL A 724 -37.66 -20.77 11.91
CA VAL A 724 -37.81 -20.33 10.51
C VAL A 724 -38.13 -21.50 9.57
N ILE A 725 -37.30 -22.55 9.55
CA ILE A 725 -37.48 -23.70 8.65
C ILE A 725 -38.84 -24.41 8.80
N PRO A 726 -39.41 -24.63 10.00
CA PRO A 726 -40.71 -25.28 10.16
C PRO A 726 -41.87 -24.49 9.54
N VAL A 727 -41.84 -23.16 9.65
CA VAL A 727 -42.82 -22.27 9.00
C VAL A 727 -42.67 -22.33 7.48
N LEU A 728 -41.46 -22.16 6.96
CA LEU A 728 -41.18 -22.22 5.52
C LEU A 728 -41.56 -23.58 4.90
N LYS A 729 -41.28 -24.68 5.60
CA LYS A 729 -41.66 -26.03 5.19
C LYS A 729 -43.18 -26.15 5.03
N ARG A 730 -43.95 -25.73 6.05
CA ARG A 730 -45.42 -25.76 6.03
C ARG A 730 -46.01 -24.91 4.90
N LEU A 731 -45.44 -23.72 4.65
CA LEU A 731 -45.84 -22.85 3.53
C LEU A 731 -45.63 -23.54 2.17
N VAL A 732 -44.50 -24.22 1.98
CA VAL A 732 -44.19 -24.97 0.75
C VAL A 732 -45.04 -26.25 0.61
N GLU A 733 -45.33 -26.96 1.69
CA GLU A 733 -46.24 -28.12 1.69
C GLU A 733 -47.69 -27.72 1.34
N THR A 734 -48.16 -26.57 1.85
CA THR A 734 -49.43 -25.96 1.43
C THR A 734 -49.42 -25.56 -0.05
N ALA A 735 -48.34 -24.94 -0.53
CA ALA A 735 -48.20 -24.56 -1.95
C ALA A 735 -48.24 -25.79 -2.88
N ASN A 736 -47.43 -26.81 -2.59
CA ASN A 736 -47.42 -28.08 -3.30
C ASN A 736 -48.79 -28.76 -3.30
N SER A 737 -49.56 -28.64 -2.20
CA SER A 737 -50.90 -29.19 -2.08
C SER A 737 -51.94 -28.46 -2.94
N LYS A 738 -51.84 -27.13 -3.09
CA LYS A 738 -52.67 -26.34 -4.04
C LYS A 738 -52.37 -26.75 -5.48
N ILE A 739 -51.10 -26.71 -5.88
CA ILE A 739 -50.63 -27.11 -7.23
C ILE A 739 -51.02 -28.55 -7.56
N LYS A 740 -50.94 -29.48 -6.60
CA LYS A 740 -51.34 -30.88 -6.82
C LYS A 740 -52.84 -31.02 -7.08
N LYS A 741 -53.69 -30.24 -6.41
CA LYS A 741 -55.15 -30.20 -6.66
C LYS A 741 -55.46 -29.63 -8.04
N GLU A 742 -54.82 -28.51 -8.41
CA GLU A 742 -54.94 -27.91 -9.75
C GLU A 742 -54.50 -28.90 -10.84
N ARG A 743 -53.34 -29.55 -10.67
CA ARG A 743 -52.84 -30.58 -11.60
C ARG A 743 -53.70 -31.84 -11.66
N SER A 744 -54.40 -32.22 -10.58
CA SER A 744 -55.40 -33.29 -10.67
C SER A 744 -56.64 -32.86 -11.45
N ASN A 745 -57.07 -31.60 -11.35
CA ASN A 745 -58.19 -31.06 -12.12
C ASN A 745 -57.85 -30.94 -13.61
N LEU A 746 -56.57 -30.76 -13.95
CA LEU A 746 -56.07 -30.75 -15.33
C LEU A 746 -55.99 -32.15 -15.99
N ARG A 747 -56.21 -33.24 -15.25
CA ARG A 747 -56.29 -34.60 -15.83
C ARG A 747 -57.75 -34.94 -16.13
N ALA A 748 -58.02 -35.44 -17.34
CA ALA A 748 -59.35 -35.90 -17.72
C ALA A 748 -59.81 -37.05 -16.80
N PRO A 749 -61.04 -37.01 -16.25
CA PRO A 749 -61.67 -38.15 -15.61
C PRO A 749 -61.71 -39.39 -16.52
N SER A 750 -61.61 -40.58 -15.94
CA SER A 750 -61.56 -41.85 -16.69
C SER A 750 -62.77 -42.08 -17.61
N HIS A 751 -63.96 -41.61 -17.19
CA HIS A 751 -65.20 -41.73 -17.96
C HIS A 751 -65.33 -40.72 -19.13
N TYR A 752 -64.33 -39.85 -19.35
CA TYR A 752 -64.27 -39.00 -20.55
C TYR A 752 -63.64 -39.73 -21.75
N PHE A 753 -62.96 -40.86 -21.51
CA PHE A 753 -62.30 -41.63 -22.55
C PHE A 753 -63.24 -42.68 -23.16
N CYS A 754 -63.25 -42.78 -24.48
CA CYS A 754 -63.97 -43.82 -25.20
C CYS A 754 -63.39 -45.20 -24.86
N PRO A 755 -64.19 -46.19 -24.43
CA PRO A 755 -63.68 -47.54 -24.12
C PRO A 755 -63.00 -48.25 -25.31
N ILE A 756 -63.39 -47.92 -26.55
CA ILE A 756 -62.82 -48.47 -27.78
C ILE A 756 -61.50 -47.77 -28.15
N LEU A 757 -61.53 -46.44 -28.34
CA LEU A 757 -60.36 -45.68 -28.83
C LEU A 757 -59.32 -45.38 -27.74
N ARG A 758 -59.73 -45.33 -26.47
CA ARG A 758 -58.95 -44.80 -25.32
C ARG A 758 -58.54 -43.33 -25.47
N GLU A 759 -59.25 -42.59 -26.31
CA GLU A 759 -59.14 -41.14 -26.51
C GLU A 759 -60.34 -40.39 -25.89
N ILE A 760 -60.19 -39.09 -25.62
CA ILE A 760 -61.25 -38.26 -25.03
C ILE A 760 -62.35 -38.00 -26.05
N MET A 761 -63.59 -38.38 -25.71
CA MET A 761 -64.75 -38.29 -26.62
C MET A 761 -65.06 -36.84 -27.09
N GLU A 762 -65.64 -36.72 -28.28
CA GLU A 762 -66.08 -35.46 -28.88
C GLU A 762 -67.58 -35.50 -29.22
N GLU A 763 -68.05 -36.67 -29.66
CA GLU A 763 -69.46 -37.03 -29.78
C GLU A 763 -69.73 -38.29 -28.94
N PRO A 764 -69.90 -38.15 -27.60
CA PRO A 764 -70.21 -39.27 -26.73
C PRO A 764 -71.66 -39.76 -26.94
N GLU A 765 -71.82 -41.02 -27.31
CA GLU A 765 -73.09 -41.70 -27.62
C GLU A 765 -73.27 -42.93 -26.71
N ILE A 766 -74.45 -43.11 -26.14
CA ILE A 766 -74.81 -44.27 -25.29
C ILE A 766 -75.34 -45.40 -26.17
N ALA A 767 -74.83 -46.63 -25.98
CA ALA A 767 -75.34 -47.84 -26.64
C ALA A 767 -76.26 -48.66 -25.70
N ALA A 768 -76.88 -49.73 -26.21
CA ALA A 768 -77.84 -50.56 -25.45
C ALA A 768 -77.24 -51.25 -24.21
N ASP A 769 -75.91 -51.39 -24.12
CA ASP A 769 -75.20 -51.90 -22.95
C ASP A 769 -75.05 -50.87 -21.81
N GLY A 770 -75.57 -49.64 -22.00
CA GLY A 770 -75.48 -48.54 -21.04
C GLY A 770 -74.12 -47.83 -21.04
N PHE A 771 -73.13 -48.29 -21.80
CA PHE A 771 -71.82 -47.63 -21.90
C PHE A 771 -71.86 -46.48 -22.92
N THR A 772 -71.05 -45.46 -22.66
CA THR A 772 -70.87 -44.32 -23.56
C THR A 772 -69.58 -44.46 -24.37
N TYR A 773 -69.66 -44.20 -25.67
CA TYR A 773 -68.58 -44.38 -26.64
C TYR A 773 -68.43 -43.14 -27.52
N GLU A 774 -67.26 -42.96 -28.15
CA GLU A 774 -67.14 -42.03 -29.28
C GLU A 774 -67.95 -42.56 -30.45
N LYS A 775 -68.91 -41.76 -30.94
CA LYS A 775 -69.84 -42.05 -32.03
C LYS A 775 -69.23 -42.77 -33.22
N LYS A 776 -68.11 -42.26 -33.73
CA LYS A 776 -67.40 -42.82 -34.90
C LYS A 776 -66.89 -44.23 -34.61
N ALA A 777 -66.44 -44.49 -33.39
CA ALA A 777 -65.91 -45.79 -32.98
C ALA A 777 -66.99 -46.84 -32.74
N ILE A 778 -68.11 -46.46 -32.11
CA ILE A 778 -69.22 -47.40 -31.88
C ILE A 778 -69.94 -47.74 -33.19
N LEU A 779 -70.15 -46.79 -34.10
CA LEU A 779 -70.72 -47.08 -35.43
C LEU A 779 -69.85 -48.07 -36.21
N ALA A 780 -68.54 -47.82 -36.33
CA ALA A 780 -67.59 -48.71 -37.01
C ALA A 780 -67.41 -50.09 -36.32
N TRP A 781 -67.78 -50.21 -35.04
CA TRP A 781 -67.85 -51.49 -34.33
C TRP A 781 -69.13 -52.26 -34.69
N LEU A 782 -70.28 -51.58 -34.68
CA LEU A 782 -71.60 -52.17 -34.95
C LEU A 782 -71.80 -52.58 -36.42
N GLU A 783 -71.07 -51.97 -37.36
CA GLU A 783 -70.95 -52.45 -38.75
C GLU A 783 -70.43 -53.90 -38.86
N LYS A 784 -69.71 -54.38 -37.84
CA LYS A 784 -68.97 -55.66 -37.88
C LYS A 784 -69.37 -56.63 -36.76
N HIS A 785 -70.05 -56.16 -35.72
CA HIS A 785 -70.36 -56.94 -34.52
C HIS A 785 -71.75 -56.62 -33.96
N ASN A 786 -72.48 -57.64 -33.54
CA ASN A 786 -73.76 -57.52 -32.83
C ASN A 786 -73.64 -57.62 -31.29
N ILE A 787 -72.42 -57.44 -30.77
CA ILE A 787 -72.08 -57.54 -29.35
C ILE A 787 -71.50 -56.23 -28.79
N SER A 788 -71.64 -56.02 -27.48
CA SER A 788 -71.04 -54.91 -26.75
C SER A 788 -69.51 -54.92 -26.86
N PRO A 789 -68.87 -53.77 -27.16
CA PRO A 789 -67.41 -53.63 -27.06
C PRO A 789 -66.84 -53.90 -25.66
N VAL A 790 -67.63 -53.68 -24.60
CA VAL A 790 -67.19 -53.77 -23.19
C VAL A 790 -67.61 -55.08 -22.53
N THR A 791 -68.89 -55.45 -22.58
CA THR A 791 -69.40 -56.65 -21.91
C THR A 791 -69.28 -57.93 -22.76
N ARG A 792 -69.06 -57.78 -24.08
CA ARG A 792 -69.07 -58.85 -25.09
C ARG A 792 -70.40 -59.63 -25.20
N GLN A 793 -71.45 -59.20 -24.51
CA GLN A 793 -72.79 -59.75 -24.63
C GLN A 793 -73.49 -59.18 -25.87
N LYS A 794 -74.51 -59.88 -26.40
CA LYS A 794 -75.32 -59.39 -27.52
C LYS A 794 -76.04 -58.09 -27.12
N LEU A 795 -76.10 -57.11 -28.01
CA LEU A 795 -76.83 -55.86 -27.77
C LEU A 795 -78.32 -56.03 -28.10
N ASP A 796 -79.18 -55.52 -27.22
CA ASP A 796 -80.65 -55.55 -27.41
C ASP A 796 -81.12 -54.69 -28.59
N HIS A 797 -80.43 -53.56 -28.83
CA HIS A 797 -80.69 -52.71 -30.00
C HIS A 797 -79.43 -51.95 -30.47
N PHE A 798 -79.45 -51.56 -31.74
CA PHE A 798 -78.39 -50.76 -32.38
C PHE A 798 -78.60 -49.25 -32.29
N LYS A 799 -79.73 -48.80 -31.71
CA LYS A 799 -80.01 -47.37 -31.53
C LYS A 799 -79.05 -46.75 -30.51
N LEU A 800 -78.35 -45.69 -30.92
CA LEU A 800 -77.51 -44.87 -30.07
C LEU A 800 -78.30 -43.66 -29.51
N THR A 801 -77.86 -43.13 -28.37
CA THR A 801 -78.47 -41.95 -27.72
C THR A 801 -77.40 -40.93 -27.30
N PRO A 802 -77.44 -39.67 -27.79
CA PRO A 802 -76.39 -38.68 -27.49
C PRO A 802 -76.27 -38.34 -26.01
N ASN A 803 -75.08 -38.54 -25.42
CA ASN A 803 -74.79 -38.19 -24.04
C ASN A 803 -74.42 -36.70 -23.91
N ASN A 804 -75.40 -35.82 -24.13
CA ASN A 804 -75.22 -34.36 -24.11
C ASN A 804 -74.70 -33.83 -22.76
N THR A 805 -75.02 -34.51 -21.65
CA THR A 805 -74.49 -34.22 -20.31
C THR A 805 -72.98 -34.44 -20.26
N LEU A 806 -72.50 -35.62 -20.68
CA LEU A 806 -71.07 -35.92 -20.73
C LEU A 806 -70.34 -35.04 -21.75
N ARG A 807 -70.97 -34.77 -22.90
CA ARG A 807 -70.42 -33.87 -23.94
C ARG A 807 -70.16 -32.47 -23.38
N SER A 808 -71.10 -31.93 -22.62
CA SER A 808 -70.96 -30.62 -21.96
C SER A 808 -69.87 -30.65 -20.87
N ALA A 809 -69.81 -31.72 -20.07
CA ALA A 809 -68.78 -31.88 -19.03
C ALA A 809 -67.36 -32.02 -19.60
N ILE A 810 -67.21 -32.73 -20.74
CA ILE A 810 -65.96 -32.79 -21.50
C ILE A 810 -65.60 -31.42 -22.08
N HIS A 811 -66.58 -30.66 -22.60
CA HIS A 811 -66.34 -29.34 -23.19
C HIS A 811 -65.92 -28.29 -22.14
N ASP A 812 -66.58 -28.26 -20.99
CA ASP A 812 -66.23 -27.40 -19.85
C ASP A 812 -64.86 -27.76 -19.24
N TRP A 813 -64.49 -29.04 -19.22
CA TRP A 813 -63.13 -29.44 -18.88
C TRP A 813 -62.11 -29.01 -19.96
N LYS A 814 -62.41 -29.24 -21.25
CA LYS A 814 -61.56 -28.82 -22.38
C LYS A 814 -61.35 -27.29 -22.38
N SER A 815 -62.33 -26.47 -21.98
CA SER A 815 -62.17 -25.02 -21.87
C SER A 815 -61.29 -24.61 -20.68
N ARG A 816 -61.52 -25.17 -19.48
CA ARG A 816 -60.70 -24.93 -18.28
C ARG A 816 -59.23 -25.28 -18.51
N VAL A 817 -58.95 -26.45 -19.11
CA VAL A 817 -57.57 -26.89 -19.43
C VAL A 817 -56.91 -25.97 -20.46
N ARG A 818 -57.64 -25.50 -21.49
CA ARG A 818 -57.09 -24.52 -22.44
C ARG A 818 -56.72 -23.20 -21.76
N PHE A 819 -57.54 -22.73 -20.82
CA PHE A 819 -57.26 -21.50 -20.07
C PHE A 819 -56.01 -21.64 -19.19
N SER A 820 -55.86 -22.76 -18.48
CA SER A 820 -54.65 -23.04 -17.69
C SER A 820 -53.39 -23.23 -18.55
N ASN A 821 -53.50 -23.93 -19.69
CA ASN A 821 -52.35 -24.11 -20.59
C ASN A 821 -51.93 -22.79 -21.27
N ALA A 822 -52.83 -21.84 -21.48
CA ALA A 822 -52.47 -20.50 -21.96
C ALA A 822 -51.63 -19.73 -20.92
N VAL A 823 -51.92 -19.88 -19.62
CA VAL A 823 -51.10 -19.31 -18.53
C VAL A 823 -49.76 -20.04 -18.42
N VAL A 824 -49.75 -21.38 -18.50
CA VAL A 824 -48.52 -22.18 -18.39
C VAL A 824 -47.58 -22.02 -19.59
N ASN A 825 -48.09 -21.80 -20.81
CA ASN A 825 -47.26 -21.57 -22.00
C ASN A 825 -46.55 -20.21 -22.03
N ILE A 826 -46.85 -19.30 -21.10
CA ILE A 826 -46.04 -18.09 -20.84
C ILE A 826 -44.83 -18.41 -19.92
N THR A 827 -44.78 -19.63 -19.37
CA THR A 827 -43.75 -20.13 -18.44
C THR A 827 -43.03 -21.40 -18.95
N GLY A 828 -43.01 -21.63 -20.27
CA GLY A 828 -42.36 -22.76 -20.94
C GLY A 828 -40.90 -22.51 -21.28
#